data_AF-A0A9E3ISK6-F1
#
_entry.id   AF-A0A9E3ISK6-F1
#
_cell.length_a   1.000
_cell.length_b   1.000
_cell.length_c   1.000
_cell.angle_alpha   90.00
_cell.angle_beta   90.00
_cell.angle_gamma   90.00
#
_symmetry.space_group_name_H-M   'P 1'
#
loop_
_entity.id
_entity.type
_entity.pdbx_description
1 polymer ?
#
loop_
_entity_poly.entity_id
_entity_poly.type
_entity_poly.pdbx_seq_one_letter_code
_entity_poly.pdbx_strand_id
1 'polypeptide(L)'
;MSKNGSNGLSSGRWRRSFWQLLGSLDFRVAAVLFVTSFSVYLSNGRLISAGDTYPNRFLPFSILEHGSLYLDTIADVVSQGDSHPYWIVNRGGHKASTYPVVIPVAVLPLYAPAVAWLDIHGWTDNRLNKTARLMEKGCSALIAALSVALMYYLLRRRAAPGVAALLTIAYALGTNTWMIGSQALWQHGAAELFIAAALFLLTGACTEKRALALGLLCGLIACNRPPDAILSGALVVYGWFWAKGRRRSLVVGAALPVALLLIYNLYVVRELVGGYARKGDISSFRYGLLAGVAGLLFSPTRGLFIFTPFLLFLPLGIKSILADHRFRRLDVLLLAAIVIQVLCYAKLDWRAGCSWGPRWLTDIIPLMIWMLVPMVIHARILVRALFGSAVLFSIGVQTVGAFWYTGKSDEIIMAEEGDPARIKSVWDFKNTPYWLELGHKSAPRGIVYSVAGYIDTVRVNEASVDKVPIGADIKVEGWTLTDLHTPAMATVSLVPTGKTKWRGPSYYPAAVAMNFGPRPDVSKQLGSTDPSGWGVTLRTKGFDPGEHLLVVNAKASDLDEFHPVARRHVMLVGNEPGTKPVTKAEFDAAAEQAKLHVIISQQPGGYWLTSYTTTDRFAHASMEMNTFLEAMMIDLLQPVAAEAGLDETLKHAHTHLFGQIESDGLVRYHGRPDSPTIPSLGCIITPDADDTALVWRIAGRSRDDLLAPVLRTLKSYQTPDGLFRTWLAPLDKYVSIDPGKEPNPSDITIQMHVLMFLDGVDRPSARALFEALQRAITQDSHWVYYNKAPLVPLLRQGDVRKLGYPLELPPGRIGTSVLGQKPWVDACMFISSDSADQAGEAAAARLLLGSLAADQFSAIKSNPPLLYHNDLTARAQRYYWSEDFGYALWLRLYFKYRDFWNTDAMKVPR
;
A
#
# COMPACT_ATOMS: atom_id res chain seq x y z
N MET A 1 23.15 62.70 -5.26
CA MET A 1 23.90 61.43 -5.22
C MET A 1 24.44 61.22 -3.81
N SER A 2 24.23 60.02 -3.23
CA SER A 2 24.98 59.37 -2.13
C SER A 2 24.95 60.02 -0.72
N LYS A 3 24.24 59.46 0.29
CA LYS A 3 24.61 58.37 1.26
C LYS A 3 25.80 58.76 2.17
N ASN A 4 25.88 58.56 3.50
CA ASN A 4 25.24 57.77 4.59
C ASN A 4 25.55 58.53 5.92
N GLY A 5 24.93 58.42 7.10
CA GLY A 5 24.12 57.36 7.71
C GLY A 5 24.92 56.56 8.77
N SER A 6 24.80 56.91 10.07
CA SER A 6 24.92 55.91 11.17
C SER A 6 24.20 56.39 12.45
N ASN A 7 23.03 55.80 12.71
CA ASN A 7 22.31 55.85 13.99
C ASN A 7 22.33 54.42 14.57
N GLY A 8 23.04 54.22 15.67
CA GLY A 8 23.04 52.96 16.42
C GLY A 8 21.84 52.87 17.36
N LEU A 9 20.84 52.05 17.03
CA LEU A 9 19.75 51.68 17.93
C LEU A 9 19.27 50.23 17.67
N SER A 10 19.13 49.46 18.76
CA SER A 10 18.06 48.46 19.03
C SER A 10 18.31 46.93 19.09
N SER A 11 19.54 46.42 19.25
CA SER A 11 19.73 44.97 19.51
C SER A 11 19.50 44.53 20.98
N GLY A 12 19.56 45.45 21.96
CA GLY A 12 19.47 45.13 23.39
C GLY A 12 18.05 45.01 24.00
N ARG A 13 17.02 45.57 23.37
CA ARG A 13 15.64 45.63 23.93
C ARG A 13 14.85 44.34 23.71
N TRP A 14 15.13 43.61 22.64
CA TRP A 14 14.49 42.33 22.31
C TRP A 14 14.97 41.18 23.21
N ARG A 15 16.27 41.14 23.52
CA ARG A 15 16.83 40.12 24.43
C ARG A 15 16.26 40.25 25.86
N ARG A 16 16.17 41.46 26.43
CA ARG A 16 15.60 41.65 27.78
C ARG A 16 14.10 41.30 27.88
N SER A 17 13.32 41.59 26.85
CA SER A 17 11.88 41.27 26.79
C SER A 17 11.61 39.76 26.72
N PHE A 18 12.41 39.01 25.94
CA PHE A 18 12.25 37.56 25.78
C PHE A 18 12.57 36.77 27.06
N TRP A 19 13.66 37.12 27.76
CA TRP A 19 14.01 36.48 29.04
C TRP A 19 13.05 36.84 30.19
N GLN A 20 12.48 38.05 30.19
CA GLN A 20 11.42 38.43 31.13
C GLN A 20 10.10 37.67 30.88
N LEU A 21 9.79 37.36 29.62
CA LEU A 21 8.62 36.56 29.23
C LEU A 21 8.75 35.09 29.69
N LEU A 22 9.93 34.49 29.48
CA LEU A 22 10.29 33.15 29.98
C LEU A 22 10.30 33.05 31.51
N GLY A 23 10.56 34.17 32.20
CA GLY A 23 10.58 34.24 33.66
C GLY A 23 9.19 34.41 34.31
N SER A 24 8.14 34.69 33.54
CA SER A 24 6.80 34.94 34.10
C SER A 24 6.16 33.66 34.65
N LEU A 25 5.42 33.79 35.75
CA LEU A 25 4.68 32.67 36.36
C LEU A 25 3.73 32.01 35.35
N ASP A 26 3.05 32.82 34.53
CA ASP A 26 2.12 32.33 33.51
C ASP A 26 2.83 31.50 32.42
N PHE A 27 4.06 31.87 32.02
CA PHE A 27 4.85 31.05 31.10
C PHE A 27 5.22 29.70 31.71
N ARG A 28 5.68 29.68 32.97
CA ARG A 28 6.03 28.43 33.66
C ARG A 28 4.82 27.51 33.78
N VAL A 29 3.66 28.05 34.15
CA VAL A 29 2.41 27.26 34.23
C VAL A 29 2.02 26.71 32.87
N ALA A 30 2.04 27.53 31.81
CA ALA A 30 1.74 27.07 30.45
C ALA A 30 2.71 25.98 29.97
N ALA A 31 4.01 26.12 30.27
CA ALA A 31 5.02 25.14 29.92
C ALA A 31 4.84 23.82 30.69
N VAL A 32 4.53 23.88 31.99
CA VAL A 32 4.22 22.68 32.79
C VAL A 32 2.97 22.00 32.26
N LEU A 33 1.91 22.74 31.95
CA LEU A 33 0.68 22.18 31.35
C LEU A 33 0.97 21.54 29.99
N PHE A 34 1.77 22.19 29.14
CA PHE A 34 2.20 21.62 27.86
C PHE A 34 2.94 20.29 28.03
N VAL A 35 4.02 20.27 28.81
CA VAL A 35 4.86 19.08 29.00
C VAL A 35 4.07 17.95 29.67
N THR A 36 3.27 18.29 30.68
CA THR A 36 2.45 17.31 31.41
C THR A 36 1.40 16.71 30.48
N SER A 37 0.63 17.52 29.76
CA SER A 37 -0.36 17.02 28.80
C SER A 37 0.28 16.20 27.69
N PHE A 38 1.39 16.66 27.10
CA PHE A 38 2.11 15.92 26.06
C PHE A 38 2.56 14.54 26.57
N SER A 39 3.13 14.49 27.79
CA SER A 39 3.55 13.23 28.41
C SER A 39 2.37 12.30 28.69
N VAL A 40 1.26 12.84 29.21
CA VAL A 40 0.03 12.07 29.47
C VAL A 40 -0.56 11.51 28.17
N TYR A 41 -0.60 12.30 27.10
CA TYR A 41 -1.14 11.88 25.80
C TYR A 41 -0.32 10.76 25.14
N LEU A 42 0.99 10.73 25.39
CA LEU A 42 1.90 9.67 24.93
C LEU A 42 1.94 8.43 25.84
N SER A 43 1.50 8.56 27.10
CA SER A 43 1.73 7.55 28.15
C SER A 43 1.05 6.19 27.92
N ASN A 44 0.01 6.12 27.07
CA ASN A 44 -0.60 4.85 26.70
C ASN A 44 0.23 4.02 25.73
N GLY A 45 1.27 4.60 25.13
CA GLY A 45 2.20 3.87 24.25
C GLY A 45 1.51 3.18 23.08
N ARG A 46 0.38 3.72 22.61
CA ARG A 46 -0.39 3.20 21.48
C ARG A 46 -1.05 4.31 20.65
N LEU A 47 -1.45 3.96 19.44
CA LEU A 47 -2.19 4.82 18.53
C LEU A 47 -3.67 4.44 18.57
N ILE A 48 -4.56 5.41 18.79
CA ILE A 48 -6.02 5.17 18.80
C ILE A 48 -6.59 5.92 17.59
N SER A 49 -6.70 5.21 16.48
CA SER A 49 -6.98 5.79 15.16
C SER A 49 -8.20 5.16 14.49
N ALA A 50 -8.62 5.75 13.37
CA ALA A 50 -9.59 5.18 12.46
C ALA A 50 -9.20 5.51 11.02
N GLY A 51 -9.90 4.92 10.04
CA GLY A 51 -9.67 5.19 8.61
C GLY A 51 -9.70 6.68 8.24
N ASP A 52 -10.43 7.50 9.00
CA ASP A 52 -10.49 8.96 8.87
C ASP A 52 -9.12 9.65 8.93
N THR A 53 -8.16 9.01 9.58
CA THR A 53 -6.83 9.57 9.87
C THR A 53 -5.75 9.11 8.91
N TYR A 54 -5.96 8.03 8.16
CA TYR A 54 -4.92 7.43 7.31
C TYR A 54 -4.40 8.37 6.22
N PRO A 55 -5.23 9.16 5.51
CA PRO A 55 -4.70 10.16 4.59
C PRO A 55 -3.82 11.21 5.30
N ASN A 56 -4.19 11.64 6.51
CA ASN A 56 -3.40 12.59 7.30
C ASN A 56 -2.08 11.98 7.79
N ARG A 57 -2.08 10.67 8.07
CA ARG A 57 -0.89 9.90 8.46
C ARG A 57 0.11 9.77 7.32
N PHE A 58 -0.34 9.44 6.11
CA PHE A 58 0.55 9.00 5.03
C PHE A 58 0.83 10.05 3.94
N LEU A 59 -0.09 10.96 3.66
CA LEU A 59 0.09 11.97 2.62
C LEU A 59 1.34 12.85 2.81
N PRO A 60 1.79 13.21 4.04
CA PRO A 60 3.05 13.93 4.22
C PRO A 60 4.26 13.22 3.61
N PHE A 61 4.31 11.89 3.67
CA PHE A 61 5.39 11.10 3.05
C PHE A 61 5.33 11.20 1.52
N SER A 62 4.14 11.08 0.92
CA SER A 62 4.00 11.24 -0.54
C SER A 62 4.40 12.64 -1.03
N ILE A 63 4.08 13.68 -0.26
CA ILE A 63 4.46 15.05 -0.61
C ILE A 63 5.98 15.23 -0.57
N LEU A 64 6.63 14.75 0.50
CA LEU A 64 8.07 14.96 0.69
C LEU A 64 8.93 14.07 -0.21
N GLU A 65 8.52 12.82 -0.43
CA GLU A 65 9.28 11.85 -1.21
C GLU A 65 9.00 11.96 -2.72
N HIS A 66 7.72 12.06 -3.10
CA HIS A 66 7.31 11.99 -4.50
C HIS A 66 6.86 13.33 -5.08
N GLY A 67 6.86 14.41 -4.28
CA GLY A 67 6.33 15.70 -4.70
C GLY A 67 4.84 15.64 -5.06
N SER A 68 4.09 14.64 -4.57
CA SER A 68 2.74 14.33 -5.03
C SER A 68 1.69 14.53 -3.95
N LEU A 69 0.60 15.19 -4.32
CA LEU A 69 -0.62 15.36 -3.52
C LEU A 69 -1.62 14.20 -3.70
N TYR A 70 -1.29 13.23 -4.57
CA TYR A 70 -2.06 12.01 -4.76
C TYR A 70 -1.58 10.91 -3.81
N LEU A 71 -2.43 9.91 -3.59
CA LEU A 71 -2.14 8.72 -2.78
C LEU A 71 -1.63 7.55 -3.64
N ASP A 72 -1.41 7.76 -4.94
CA ASP A 72 -1.15 6.69 -5.92
C ASP A 72 0.03 5.80 -5.54
N THR A 73 1.17 6.41 -5.21
CA THR A 73 2.43 5.73 -4.91
C THR A 73 2.44 5.01 -3.56
N ILE A 74 1.50 5.36 -2.67
CA ILE A 74 1.38 4.83 -1.30
C ILE A 74 0.05 4.12 -1.07
N ALA A 75 -0.72 3.85 -2.14
CA ALA A 75 -2.10 3.40 -2.05
C ALA A 75 -2.27 2.09 -1.27
N ASP A 76 -1.33 1.16 -1.42
CA ASP A 76 -1.40 -0.15 -0.77
C ASP A 76 -1.22 -0.04 0.75
N VAL A 77 -0.40 0.91 1.20
CA VAL A 77 -0.20 1.20 2.61
C VAL A 77 -1.33 2.07 3.16
N VAL A 78 -1.78 3.10 2.44
CA VAL A 78 -2.89 3.98 2.90
C VAL A 78 -4.23 3.24 2.97
N SER A 79 -4.45 2.26 2.10
CA SER A 79 -5.65 1.42 2.14
C SER A 79 -5.70 0.52 3.37
N GLN A 80 -4.58 0.26 4.06
CA GLN A 80 -4.50 -0.56 5.27
C GLN A 80 -5.27 -1.89 5.14
N GLY A 81 -5.19 -2.54 3.97
CA GLY A 81 -5.87 -3.81 3.70
C GLY A 81 -7.28 -3.68 3.14
N ASP A 82 -7.88 -2.50 3.19
CA ASP A 82 -9.23 -2.27 2.70
C ASP A 82 -9.27 -2.18 1.17
N SER A 83 -10.09 -3.01 0.54
CA SER A 83 -10.35 -3.00 -0.90
C SER A 83 -11.13 -1.77 -1.39
N HIS A 84 -11.95 -1.19 -0.52
CA HIS A 84 -12.86 -0.08 -0.82
C HIS A 84 -12.76 1.00 0.28
N PRO A 85 -11.54 1.52 0.55
CA PRO A 85 -11.30 2.39 1.69
C PRO A 85 -12.10 3.68 1.53
N TYR A 86 -13.06 3.90 2.43
CA TYR A 86 -13.97 5.05 2.36
C TYR A 86 -13.25 6.40 2.48
N TRP A 87 -11.97 6.39 2.90
CA TRP A 87 -11.09 7.55 3.02
C TRP A 87 -10.31 7.87 1.74
N ILE A 88 -10.41 7.05 0.69
CA ILE A 88 -9.79 7.29 -0.63
C ILE A 88 -10.87 7.54 -1.69
N VAL A 89 -10.65 8.56 -2.54
CA VAL A 89 -11.48 8.86 -3.71
C VAL A 89 -10.70 8.52 -4.98
N ASN A 90 -11.31 7.75 -5.87
CA ASN A 90 -10.78 7.44 -7.20
C ASN A 90 -11.39 8.38 -8.26
N ARG A 91 -10.58 9.26 -8.88
CA ARG A 91 -11.01 10.17 -9.96
C ARG A 91 -9.91 10.37 -11.01
N GLY A 92 -10.30 10.23 -12.28
CA GLY A 92 -9.39 10.48 -13.41
C GLY A 92 -8.15 9.60 -13.44
N GLY A 93 -8.25 8.36 -12.94
CA GLY A 93 -7.12 7.43 -12.83
C GLY A 93 -6.30 7.57 -11.55
N HIS A 94 -6.54 8.60 -10.73
CA HIS A 94 -5.77 8.88 -9.52
C HIS A 94 -6.58 8.63 -8.24
N LYS A 95 -5.87 8.30 -7.17
CA LYS A 95 -6.32 8.13 -5.78
C LYS A 95 -6.03 9.41 -5.00
N ALA A 96 -7.04 10.02 -4.40
CA ALA A 96 -6.92 11.22 -3.58
C ALA A 96 -7.58 11.04 -2.21
N SER A 97 -7.24 11.90 -1.25
CA SER A 97 -7.87 11.90 0.07
C SER A 97 -9.35 12.30 -0.01
N THR A 98 -10.21 11.60 0.71
CA THR A 98 -11.60 12.06 0.94
C THR A 98 -11.64 13.31 1.82
N TYR A 99 -10.66 13.43 2.71
CA TYR A 99 -10.55 14.50 3.70
C TYR A 99 -9.67 15.67 3.19
N PRO A 100 -9.91 16.92 3.64
CA PRO A 100 -9.13 18.09 3.27
C PRO A 100 -7.64 17.96 3.57
N VAL A 101 -6.82 18.60 2.74
CA VAL A 101 -5.35 18.50 2.78
C VAL A 101 -4.68 19.31 3.91
N VAL A 102 -5.46 20.03 4.72
CA VAL A 102 -4.94 21.02 5.69
C VAL A 102 -3.98 20.41 6.72
N ILE A 103 -4.36 19.31 7.37
CA ILE A 103 -3.51 18.65 8.37
C ILE A 103 -2.21 18.12 7.75
N PRO A 104 -2.23 17.31 6.65
CA PRO A 104 -1.02 16.80 6.04
C PRO A 104 0.01 17.89 5.73
N VAL A 105 -0.47 19.05 5.24
CA VAL A 105 0.39 20.20 4.94
C VAL A 105 0.88 20.89 6.21
N ALA A 106 0.03 21.02 7.24
CA ALA A 106 0.40 21.66 8.49
C ALA A 106 1.47 20.88 9.27
N VAL A 107 1.44 19.54 9.21
CA VAL A 107 2.42 18.68 9.89
C VAL A 107 3.64 18.34 9.03
N LEU A 108 3.66 18.75 7.76
CA LEU A 108 4.71 18.42 6.80
C LEU A 108 6.14 18.67 7.33
N PRO A 109 6.45 19.81 7.98
CA PRO A 109 7.81 20.04 8.50
C PRO A 109 8.23 19.05 9.59
N LEU A 110 7.26 18.50 10.34
CA LEU A 110 7.52 17.52 11.40
C LEU A 110 7.84 16.13 10.82
N TYR A 111 7.39 15.84 9.59
CA TYR A 111 7.64 14.56 8.91
C TYR A 111 8.97 14.52 8.16
N ALA A 112 9.63 15.66 7.92
CA ALA A 112 10.91 15.71 7.20
C ALA A 112 12.02 14.83 7.81
N PRO A 113 12.23 14.78 9.15
CA PRO A 113 13.21 13.86 9.74
C PRO A 113 12.86 12.38 9.54
N ALA A 114 11.57 12.05 9.50
CA ALA A 114 11.10 10.68 9.30
C ALA A 114 11.34 10.21 7.86
N VAL A 115 11.16 11.09 6.88
CA VAL A 115 11.50 10.86 5.47
C VAL A 115 13.00 10.65 5.31
N ALA A 116 13.82 11.55 5.85
CA ALA A 116 15.28 11.40 5.81
C ALA A 116 15.77 10.08 6.45
N TRP A 117 15.10 9.62 7.51
CA TRP A 117 15.39 8.31 8.10
C TRP A 117 15.05 7.15 7.16
N LEU A 118 13.92 7.22 6.44
CA LEU A 118 13.53 6.22 5.43
C LEU A 118 14.47 6.24 4.21
N ASP A 119 14.96 7.40 3.78
CA ASP A 119 15.94 7.51 2.68
C ASP A 119 17.24 6.77 3.00
N ILE A 120 17.69 6.87 4.26
CA ILE A 120 18.91 6.21 4.72
C ILE A 120 18.72 4.70 4.89
N HIS A 121 17.57 4.27 5.42
CA HIS A 121 17.36 2.87 5.82
C HIS A 121 16.56 2.06 4.79
N GLY A 122 16.05 2.69 3.73
CA GLY A 122 15.27 2.10 2.65
C GLY A 122 13.76 2.10 2.91
N TRP A 123 13.00 2.49 1.89
CA TRP A 123 11.54 2.53 1.87
C TRP A 123 10.95 1.12 1.68
N THR A 124 10.40 0.56 2.74
CA THR A 124 9.58 -0.67 2.68
C THR A 124 8.23 -0.38 3.34
N ASP A 125 7.15 -1.04 2.89
CA ASP A 125 5.80 -0.83 3.45
C ASP A 125 5.75 -0.97 4.97
N ASN A 126 6.48 -1.94 5.51
CA ASN A 126 6.58 -2.15 6.96
C ASN A 126 7.27 -0.97 7.66
N ARG A 127 8.42 -0.49 7.16
CA ARG A 127 9.10 0.66 7.75
C ARG A 127 8.28 1.93 7.63
N LEU A 128 7.67 2.18 6.46
CA LEU A 128 6.78 3.31 6.23
C LEU A 128 5.62 3.28 7.23
N ASN A 129 4.92 2.16 7.38
CA ASN A 129 3.78 2.04 8.29
C ASN A 129 4.18 2.30 9.76
N LYS A 130 5.29 1.70 10.22
CA LYS A 130 5.82 1.91 11.58
C LYS A 130 6.17 3.36 11.85
N THR A 131 6.94 3.97 10.96
CA THR A 131 7.36 5.37 11.07
C THR A 131 6.14 6.30 11.01
N ALA A 132 5.19 6.03 10.13
CA ALA A 132 3.98 6.82 9.99
C ALA A 132 3.10 6.80 11.25
N ARG A 133 2.97 5.64 11.93
CA ARG A 133 2.23 5.53 13.21
C ARG A 133 2.90 6.31 14.34
N LEU A 134 4.22 6.25 14.44
CA LEU A 134 4.99 7.06 15.39
C LEU A 134 4.79 8.56 15.15
N MET A 135 4.92 8.98 13.88
CA MET A 135 4.74 10.37 13.49
C MET A 135 3.32 10.86 13.75
N GLU A 136 2.31 10.06 13.45
CA GLU A 136 0.93 10.42 13.72
C GLU A 136 0.67 10.61 15.21
N LYS A 137 1.10 9.65 16.04
CA LYS A 137 0.92 9.73 17.49
C LYS A 137 1.64 10.94 18.07
N GLY A 138 2.89 11.17 17.66
CA GLY A 138 3.69 12.31 18.12
C GLY A 138 3.09 13.65 17.73
N CYS A 139 2.71 13.80 16.45
CA CYS A 139 2.13 15.03 15.93
C CYS A 139 0.76 15.35 16.54
N SER A 140 -0.12 14.35 16.68
CA SER A 140 -1.44 14.54 17.31
C SER A 140 -1.32 14.95 18.79
N ALA A 141 -0.47 14.26 19.56
CA ALA A 141 -0.18 14.64 20.95
C ALA A 141 0.41 16.05 21.06
N LEU A 142 1.31 16.42 20.15
CA LEU A 142 1.93 17.75 20.12
C LEU A 142 0.90 18.85 19.84
N ILE A 143 0.06 18.67 18.82
CA ILE A 143 -1.00 19.63 18.45
C ILE A 143 -1.97 19.84 19.62
N ALA A 144 -2.42 18.75 20.25
CA ALA A 144 -3.31 18.83 21.41
C ALA A 144 -2.63 19.50 22.61
N ALA A 145 -1.37 19.19 22.90
CA ALA A 145 -0.64 19.85 23.99
C ALA A 145 -0.42 21.35 23.74
N LEU A 146 -0.16 21.75 22.48
CA LEU A 146 -0.09 23.15 22.09
C LEU A 146 -1.44 23.85 22.29
N SER A 147 -2.55 23.18 21.98
CA SER A 147 -3.89 23.73 22.22
C SER A 147 -4.15 23.94 23.72
N VAL A 148 -3.69 23.03 24.58
CA VAL A 148 -3.76 23.15 26.05
C VAL A 148 -2.99 24.38 26.55
N ALA A 149 -1.74 24.55 26.12
CA ALA A 149 -0.91 25.69 26.53
C ALA A 149 -1.55 27.02 26.10
N LEU A 150 -2.07 27.06 24.87
CA LEU A 150 -2.77 28.23 24.34
C LEU A 150 -4.09 28.50 25.06
N MET A 151 -4.82 27.44 25.44
CA MET A 151 -6.05 27.53 26.19
C MET A 151 -5.81 28.17 27.56
N TYR A 152 -4.72 27.83 28.25
CA TYR A 152 -4.33 28.53 29.49
C TYR A 152 -4.19 30.04 29.26
N TYR A 153 -3.40 30.45 28.27
CA TYR A 153 -3.22 31.88 27.96
C TYR A 153 -4.52 32.59 27.57
N LEU A 154 -5.42 31.89 26.86
CA LEU A 154 -6.75 32.41 26.55
C LEU A 154 -7.57 32.62 27.82
N LEU A 155 -7.66 31.60 28.69
CA LEU A 155 -8.43 31.66 29.93
C LEU A 155 -7.87 32.70 30.92
N ARG A 156 -6.56 32.94 30.91
CA ARG A 156 -5.92 34.01 31.69
C ARG A 156 -6.42 35.42 31.36
N ARG A 157 -7.06 35.63 30.20
CA ARG A 157 -7.68 36.91 29.84
C ARG A 157 -9.02 37.16 30.53
N ARG A 158 -9.63 36.11 31.08
CA ARG A 158 -10.96 36.13 31.70
C ARG A 158 -10.97 35.68 33.16
N ALA A 159 -9.96 34.94 33.61
CA ALA A 159 -9.87 34.36 34.95
C ALA A 159 -8.49 34.54 35.59
N ALA A 160 -8.46 34.49 36.93
CA ALA A 160 -7.21 34.41 37.71
C ALA A 160 -6.43 33.10 37.42
N PRO A 161 -5.10 33.05 37.70
CA PRO A 161 -4.25 31.90 37.35
C PRO A 161 -4.80 30.54 37.80
N GLY A 162 -5.30 30.42 39.03
CA GLY A 162 -5.82 29.16 39.55
C GLY A 162 -7.05 28.64 38.81
N VAL A 163 -8.02 29.52 38.51
CA VAL A 163 -9.23 29.14 37.75
C VAL A 163 -8.89 28.83 36.30
N ALA A 164 -7.98 29.60 35.69
CA ALA A 164 -7.50 29.33 34.34
C ALA A 164 -6.80 27.95 34.27
N ALA A 165 -5.89 27.66 35.21
CA ALA A 165 -5.22 26.37 35.28
C ALA A 165 -6.21 25.20 35.50
N LEU A 166 -7.17 25.35 36.42
CA LEU A 166 -8.21 24.34 36.68
C LEU A 166 -9.01 24.03 35.40
N LEU A 167 -9.49 25.06 34.71
CA LEU A 167 -10.26 24.89 33.48
C LEU A 167 -9.40 24.35 32.33
N THR A 168 -8.11 24.69 32.26
CA THR A 168 -7.18 24.10 31.30
C THR A 168 -6.92 22.62 31.59
N ILE A 169 -6.80 22.22 32.86
CA ILE A 169 -6.68 20.80 33.24
C ILE A 169 -7.97 20.06 32.90
N ALA A 170 -9.13 20.65 33.20
CA ALA A 170 -10.43 20.09 32.84
C ALA A 170 -10.58 19.91 31.32
N TYR A 171 -10.13 20.89 30.52
CA TYR A 171 -10.05 20.80 29.07
C TYR A 171 -9.13 19.67 28.61
N ALA A 172 -7.89 19.66 29.10
CA ALA A 172 -6.85 18.74 28.65
C ALA A 172 -7.17 17.29 28.98
N LEU A 173 -7.60 17.00 30.21
CA LEU A 173 -7.71 15.64 30.73
C LEU A 173 -9.16 15.19 30.92
N GLY A 174 -10.09 16.12 31.07
CA GLY A 174 -11.50 15.82 31.32
C GLY A 174 -12.35 15.74 30.06
N THR A 175 -11.78 15.91 28.86
CA THR A 175 -12.58 15.97 27.62
C THR A 175 -12.00 15.11 26.50
N ASN A 176 -12.72 15.06 25.37
CA ASN A 176 -12.26 14.42 24.15
C ASN A 176 -11.01 15.06 23.54
N THR A 177 -10.49 16.18 24.03
CA THR A 177 -9.15 16.64 23.67
C THR A 177 -8.10 15.56 23.98
N TRP A 178 -8.24 14.85 25.12
CA TRP A 178 -7.39 13.70 25.40
C TRP A 178 -7.69 12.57 24.42
N MET A 179 -8.93 12.08 24.34
CA MET A 179 -9.20 10.83 23.63
C MET A 179 -9.29 10.89 22.11
N ILE A 180 -9.62 12.06 21.56
CA ILE A 180 -9.77 12.28 20.12
C ILE A 180 -8.64 13.19 19.63
N GLY A 181 -8.47 14.36 20.24
CA GLY A 181 -7.53 15.38 19.76
C GLY A 181 -6.06 14.94 19.82
N SER A 182 -5.69 14.12 20.80
CA SER A 182 -4.28 13.77 21.07
C SER A 182 -3.84 12.36 20.67
N GLN A 183 -4.77 11.52 20.16
CA GLN A 183 -4.49 10.10 19.98
C GLN A 183 -4.17 9.67 18.54
N ALA A 184 -4.61 10.45 17.55
CA ALA A 184 -4.34 10.27 16.13
C ALA A 184 -4.61 11.59 15.38
N LEU A 185 -4.18 11.71 14.12
CA LEU A 185 -4.32 12.95 13.33
C LEU A 185 -5.74 13.11 12.75
N TRP A 186 -6.73 13.08 13.63
CA TRP A 186 -8.09 13.52 13.31
C TRP A 186 -8.13 15.03 13.07
N GLN A 187 -9.15 15.49 12.34
CA GLN A 187 -9.39 16.92 12.10
C GLN A 187 -9.59 17.74 13.39
N HIS A 188 -10.00 17.08 14.48
CA HIS A 188 -10.42 17.71 15.72
C HIS A 188 -9.29 18.40 16.49
N GLY A 189 -8.13 17.75 16.67
CA GLY A 189 -7.02 18.34 17.44
C GLY A 189 -6.51 19.65 16.82
N ALA A 190 -6.42 19.69 15.49
CA ALA A 190 -6.06 20.91 14.76
C ALA A 190 -7.18 21.97 14.85
N ALA A 191 -8.45 21.57 14.75
CA ALA A 191 -9.59 22.48 14.91
C ALA A 191 -9.57 23.16 16.28
N GLU A 192 -9.37 22.38 17.36
CA GLU A 192 -9.25 22.90 18.73
C GLU A 192 -8.12 23.94 18.86
N LEU A 193 -6.94 23.65 18.33
CA LEU A 193 -5.81 24.57 18.31
C LEU A 193 -6.14 25.87 17.55
N PHE A 194 -6.72 25.77 16.36
CA PHE A 194 -7.07 26.94 15.54
C PHE A 194 -8.16 27.79 16.18
N ILE A 195 -9.16 27.16 16.80
CA ILE A 195 -10.25 27.85 17.53
C ILE A 195 -9.69 28.56 18.77
N ALA A 196 -8.87 27.89 19.58
CA ALA A 196 -8.22 28.50 20.74
C ALA A 196 -7.33 29.68 20.33
N ALA A 197 -6.60 29.55 19.22
CA ALA A 197 -5.78 30.63 18.65
C ALA A 197 -6.65 31.81 18.17
N ALA A 198 -7.74 31.54 17.46
CA ALA A 198 -8.63 32.57 16.96
C ALA A 198 -9.27 33.36 18.12
N LEU A 199 -9.76 32.67 19.16
CA LEU A 199 -10.24 33.30 20.39
C LEU A 199 -9.15 34.09 21.10
N PHE A 200 -7.92 33.56 21.16
CA PHE A 200 -6.77 34.28 21.72
C PHE A 200 -6.40 35.52 20.90
N LEU A 201 -6.62 35.57 19.59
CA LEU A 201 -6.44 36.82 18.84
C LEU A 201 -7.59 37.80 19.09
N LEU A 202 -8.83 37.33 19.03
CA LEU A 202 -10.06 38.12 19.16
C LEU A 202 -10.22 38.82 20.51
N THR A 203 -9.77 38.19 21.58
CA THR A 203 -9.88 38.75 22.94
C THR A 203 -8.79 39.78 23.26
N GLY A 204 -7.95 40.13 22.28
CA GLY A 204 -6.81 41.04 22.44
C GLY A 204 -6.96 42.32 21.63
N ALA A 205 -6.00 43.24 21.75
CA ALA A 205 -5.98 44.45 20.94
C ALA A 205 -5.87 44.11 19.44
N CYS A 206 -6.72 44.73 18.63
CA CYS A 206 -6.67 44.58 17.18
C CYS A 206 -5.41 45.27 16.61
N THR A 207 -4.74 44.61 15.67
CA THR A 207 -3.68 45.15 14.80
C THR A 207 -3.85 44.54 13.41
N GLU A 208 -3.22 45.10 12.37
CA GLU A 208 -3.28 44.53 11.02
C GLU A 208 -2.82 43.08 10.99
N LYS A 209 -1.67 42.79 11.62
CA LYS A 209 -1.11 41.43 11.69
C LYS A 209 -2.05 40.45 12.40
N ARG A 210 -2.71 40.89 13.48
CA ARG A 210 -3.68 40.04 14.21
C ARG A 210 -4.99 39.87 13.44
N ALA A 211 -5.44 40.88 12.69
CA ALA A 211 -6.61 40.76 11.82
C ALA A 211 -6.35 39.77 10.67
N LEU A 212 -5.18 39.87 10.04
CA LEU A 212 -4.72 38.93 9.02
C LEU A 212 -4.63 37.50 9.58
N ALA A 213 -3.96 37.33 10.73
CA ALA A 213 -3.81 36.02 11.36
C ALA A 213 -5.16 35.42 11.82
N LEU A 214 -6.09 36.26 12.31
CA LEU A 214 -7.45 35.80 12.63
C LEU A 214 -8.18 35.33 11.37
N GLY A 215 -8.07 36.08 10.26
CA GLY A 215 -8.65 35.69 8.98
C GLY A 215 -8.13 34.33 8.52
N LEU A 216 -6.80 34.16 8.55
CA LEU A 216 -6.12 32.91 8.22
C LEU A 216 -6.64 31.75 9.08
N LEU A 217 -6.73 31.93 10.40
CA LEU A 217 -7.25 30.90 11.31
C LEU A 217 -8.72 30.57 11.05
N CYS A 218 -9.57 31.58 10.83
CA CYS A 218 -10.99 31.34 10.49
C CYS A 218 -11.14 30.58 9.17
N GLY A 219 -10.32 30.92 8.16
CA GLY A 219 -10.28 30.17 6.90
C GLY A 219 -9.78 28.74 7.11
N LEU A 220 -8.73 28.54 7.90
CA LEU A 220 -8.20 27.21 8.24
C LEU A 220 -9.21 26.36 9.03
N ILE A 221 -9.98 26.92 9.96
CA ILE A 221 -11.04 26.20 10.68
C ILE A 221 -12.04 25.59 9.70
N ALA A 222 -12.57 26.42 8.78
CA ALA A 222 -13.53 25.97 7.78
C ALA A 222 -12.92 24.98 6.76
N CYS A 223 -11.68 25.22 6.33
CA CYS A 223 -11.00 24.38 5.35
C CYS A 223 -10.53 23.04 5.94
N ASN A 224 -10.14 23.03 7.22
CA ASN A 224 -9.72 21.82 7.93
C ASN A 224 -10.88 20.86 8.11
N ARG A 225 -12.04 21.37 8.50
CA ARG A 225 -13.26 20.59 8.74
C ARG A 225 -14.48 21.41 8.30
N PRO A 226 -15.09 21.14 7.13
CA PRO A 226 -16.17 21.96 6.58
C PRO A 226 -17.35 22.24 7.53
N PRO A 227 -17.82 21.28 8.37
CA PRO A 227 -18.83 21.57 9.38
C PRO A 227 -18.47 22.69 10.38
N ASP A 228 -17.18 22.92 10.66
CA ASP A 228 -16.73 23.98 11.56
C ASP A 228 -16.77 25.37 10.92
N ALA A 229 -17.18 25.48 9.65
CA ALA A 229 -17.55 26.76 9.04
C ALA A 229 -18.64 27.49 9.86
N ILE A 230 -19.51 26.75 10.57
CA ILE A 230 -20.50 27.31 11.50
C ILE A 230 -19.79 28.04 12.65
N LEU A 231 -18.79 27.42 13.27
CA LEU A 231 -18.01 28.00 14.36
C LEU A 231 -17.16 29.17 13.87
N SER A 232 -16.48 28.99 12.74
CA SER A 232 -15.72 30.05 12.07
C SER A 232 -16.60 31.26 11.73
N GLY A 233 -17.84 31.04 11.30
CA GLY A 233 -18.82 32.09 11.02
C GLY A 233 -19.06 33.01 12.23
N ALA A 234 -19.27 32.46 13.43
CA ALA A 234 -19.42 33.26 14.64
C ALA A 234 -18.16 34.08 14.97
N LEU A 235 -16.98 33.49 14.81
CA LEU A 235 -15.70 34.18 15.01
C LEU A 235 -15.48 35.30 13.99
N VAL A 236 -15.86 35.09 12.73
CA VAL A 236 -15.78 36.10 11.66
C VAL A 236 -16.78 37.22 11.89
N VAL A 237 -18.03 36.92 12.26
CA VAL A 237 -19.06 37.94 12.57
C VAL A 237 -18.58 38.84 13.70
N TYR A 238 -18.10 38.26 14.81
CA TYR A 238 -17.54 39.04 15.91
C TYR A 238 -16.26 39.79 15.47
N GLY A 239 -15.38 39.10 14.74
CA GLY A 239 -14.13 39.62 14.20
C GLY A 239 -14.31 40.82 13.28
N TRP A 240 -15.40 40.87 12.51
CA TRP A 240 -15.73 41.97 11.61
C TRP A 240 -15.94 43.29 12.36
N PHE A 241 -16.58 43.24 13.53
CA PHE A 241 -16.75 44.40 14.41
C PHE A 241 -15.47 44.72 15.19
N TRP A 242 -14.74 43.69 15.63
CA TRP A 242 -13.46 43.85 16.31
C TRP A 242 -12.37 44.48 15.41
N ALA A 243 -12.35 44.15 14.11
CA ALA A 243 -11.35 44.60 13.15
C ALA A 243 -11.47 46.09 12.80
N LYS A 244 -12.64 46.72 12.97
CA LYS A 244 -12.89 48.14 12.64
C LYS A 244 -12.40 48.49 11.21
N GLY A 245 -11.43 49.38 11.06
CA GLY A 245 -10.85 49.76 9.77
C GLY A 245 -9.98 48.69 9.09
N ARG A 246 -9.71 47.57 9.76
CA ARG A 246 -8.75 46.52 9.34
C ARG A 246 -9.42 45.29 8.74
N ARG A 247 -10.68 45.45 8.31
CA ARG A 247 -11.49 44.37 7.71
C ARG A 247 -10.86 43.76 6.47
N ARG A 248 -10.11 44.56 5.69
CA ARG A 248 -9.39 44.05 4.50
C ARG A 248 -8.39 42.96 4.87
N SER A 249 -7.58 43.17 5.92
CA SER A 249 -6.63 42.17 6.39
C SER A 249 -7.31 40.89 6.88
N LEU A 250 -8.45 41.02 7.56
CA LEU A 250 -9.27 39.86 7.95
C LEU A 250 -9.73 39.05 6.73
N VAL A 251 -10.25 39.71 5.69
CA VAL A 251 -10.74 39.05 4.47
C VAL A 251 -9.60 38.41 3.69
N VAL A 252 -8.49 39.13 3.48
CA VAL A 252 -7.30 38.60 2.80
C VAL A 252 -6.75 37.37 3.52
N GLY A 253 -6.70 37.42 4.85
CA GLY A 253 -6.28 36.28 5.66
C GLY A 253 -7.16 35.05 5.44
N ALA A 254 -8.49 35.23 5.43
CA ALA A 254 -9.43 34.14 5.24
C ALA A 254 -9.44 33.60 3.79
N ALA A 255 -9.23 34.46 2.80
CA ALA A 255 -9.25 34.08 1.39
C ALA A 255 -8.11 33.12 1.02
N LEU A 256 -6.92 33.27 1.63
CA LEU A 256 -5.75 32.45 1.30
C LEU A 256 -5.97 30.93 1.49
N PRO A 257 -6.33 30.40 2.67
CA PRO A 257 -6.55 28.96 2.86
C PRO A 257 -7.73 28.45 2.04
N VAL A 258 -8.78 29.27 1.84
CA VAL A 258 -9.95 28.92 1.02
C VAL A 258 -9.55 28.75 -0.45
N ALA A 259 -8.77 29.69 -0.99
CA ALA A 259 -8.28 29.62 -2.36
C ALA A 259 -7.36 28.40 -2.58
N LEU A 260 -6.45 28.12 -1.64
CA LEU A 260 -5.56 26.96 -1.72
C LEU A 260 -6.33 25.64 -1.65
N LEU A 261 -7.32 25.52 -0.77
CA LEU A 261 -8.17 24.32 -0.71
C LEU A 261 -9.01 24.17 -1.99
N LEU A 262 -9.52 25.27 -2.54
CA LEU A 262 -10.26 25.24 -3.80
C LEU A 262 -9.38 24.76 -4.96
N ILE A 263 -8.13 25.23 -5.03
CA ILE A 263 -7.14 24.75 -6.00
C ILE A 263 -6.90 23.25 -5.82
N TYR A 264 -6.65 22.79 -4.59
CA TYR A 264 -6.50 21.36 -4.30
C TYR A 264 -7.72 20.53 -4.77
N ASN A 265 -8.92 20.98 -4.40
CA ASN A 265 -10.17 20.32 -4.73
C ASN A 265 -10.39 20.20 -6.24
N LEU A 266 -10.13 21.27 -7.00
CA LEU A 266 -10.33 21.30 -8.45
C LEU A 266 -9.24 20.52 -9.22
N TYR A 267 -7.98 20.64 -8.82
CA TYR A 267 -6.86 20.03 -9.56
C TYR A 267 -6.57 18.58 -9.16
N VAL A 268 -6.67 18.25 -7.86
CA VAL A 268 -6.34 16.92 -7.33
C VAL A 268 -7.59 16.06 -7.23
N VAL A 269 -8.63 16.54 -6.53
CA VAL A 269 -9.85 15.73 -6.31
C VAL A 269 -10.78 15.77 -7.52
N ARG A 270 -10.67 16.80 -8.37
CA ARG A 270 -11.54 17.09 -9.53
C ARG A 270 -13.01 17.30 -9.15
N GLU A 271 -13.25 17.89 -7.98
CA GLU A 271 -14.58 18.16 -7.44
C GLU A 271 -14.56 19.46 -6.61
N LEU A 272 -15.57 20.33 -6.77
CA LEU A 272 -15.61 21.64 -6.11
C LEU A 272 -15.54 21.56 -4.57
N VAL A 273 -16.32 20.65 -3.98
CA VAL A 273 -16.46 20.50 -2.52
C VAL A 273 -15.49 19.41 -1.98
N GLY A 274 -14.54 18.96 -2.82
CA GLY A 274 -13.59 17.90 -2.49
C GLY A 274 -14.27 16.54 -2.29
N GLY A 275 -13.58 15.64 -1.58
CA GLY A 275 -14.03 14.24 -1.43
C GLY A 275 -15.33 14.06 -0.64
N TYR A 276 -15.71 15.03 0.20
CA TYR A 276 -16.96 15.00 0.97
C TYR A 276 -18.23 14.98 0.10
N ALA A 277 -18.18 15.50 -1.13
CA ALA A 277 -19.31 15.50 -2.04
C ALA A 277 -19.89 14.09 -2.29
N ARG A 278 -19.09 13.03 -2.11
CA ARG A 278 -19.54 11.64 -2.21
C ARG A 278 -20.12 11.04 -0.93
N LYS A 279 -19.86 11.65 0.23
CA LYS A 279 -20.40 11.19 1.52
C LYS A 279 -21.72 11.88 1.89
N GLY A 280 -21.94 13.10 1.41
CA GLY A 280 -23.13 13.89 1.73
C GLY A 280 -24.20 13.81 0.65
N ASP A 281 -25.11 12.85 0.74
CA ASP A 281 -26.42 12.93 0.07
C ASP A 281 -27.48 13.46 1.06
N ILE A 282 -28.52 14.13 0.56
CA ILE A 282 -29.68 14.62 1.34
C ILE A 282 -30.29 13.48 2.17
N SER A 283 -30.24 12.24 1.66
CA SER A 283 -30.65 11.02 2.38
C SER A 283 -29.89 10.75 3.68
N SER A 284 -28.78 11.46 3.95
CA SER A 284 -28.03 11.40 5.21
C SER A 284 -28.71 12.18 6.34
N PHE A 285 -29.54 13.18 6.01
CA PHE A 285 -30.28 14.02 6.98
C PHE A 285 -31.62 13.38 7.42
N ARG A 286 -31.61 12.06 7.63
CA ARG A 286 -32.82 11.26 7.87
C ARG A 286 -33.15 11.03 9.35
N TYR A 287 -32.27 11.42 10.27
CA TYR A 287 -32.48 11.17 11.70
C TYR A 287 -33.43 12.20 12.34
N GLY A 288 -34.19 11.75 13.35
CA GLY A 288 -35.11 12.59 14.10
C GLY A 288 -34.35 13.63 14.92
N LEU A 289 -34.75 14.91 14.81
CA LEU A 289 -34.00 16.02 15.43
C LEU A 289 -33.88 15.87 16.94
N LEU A 290 -34.98 15.61 17.64
CA LEU A 290 -34.98 15.47 19.10
C LEU A 290 -34.18 14.25 19.56
N ALA A 291 -34.33 13.12 18.85
CA ALA A 291 -33.57 11.91 19.13
C ALA A 291 -32.07 12.12 18.93
N GLY A 292 -31.66 12.84 17.87
CA GLY A 292 -30.26 13.17 17.63
C GLY A 292 -29.68 14.16 18.62
N VAL A 293 -30.42 15.20 19.03
CA VAL A 293 -29.98 16.12 20.09
C VAL A 293 -29.82 15.37 21.41
N ALA A 294 -30.81 14.55 21.78
CA ALA A 294 -30.73 13.73 22.97
C ALA A 294 -29.56 12.74 22.87
N GLY A 295 -29.34 12.15 21.70
CA GLY A 295 -28.23 11.24 21.42
C GLY A 295 -26.86 11.90 21.63
N LEU A 296 -26.64 13.04 21.00
CA LEU A 296 -25.39 13.81 21.09
C LEU A 296 -25.07 14.31 22.50
N LEU A 297 -26.09 14.65 23.29
CA LEU A 297 -25.89 15.30 24.59
C LEU A 297 -25.98 14.33 25.78
N PHE A 298 -26.87 13.34 25.71
CA PHE A 298 -27.28 12.54 26.88
C PHE A 298 -27.26 11.03 26.68
N SER A 299 -26.97 10.51 25.47
CA SER A 299 -26.89 9.05 25.32
C SER A 299 -25.79 8.46 26.21
N PRO A 300 -26.03 7.32 26.87
CA PRO A 300 -25.02 6.64 27.67
C PRO A 300 -23.72 6.35 26.90
N THR A 301 -23.81 6.08 25.60
CA THR A 301 -22.67 5.63 24.80
C THR A 301 -21.95 6.73 24.03
N ARG A 302 -22.62 7.86 23.73
CA ARG A 302 -22.07 8.95 22.91
C ARG A 302 -22.32 10.35 23.47
N GLY A 303 -23.02 10.50 24.58
CA GLY A 303 -23.51 11.79 25.07
C GLY A 303 -22.40 12.68 25.65
N LEU A 304 -22.35 13.95 25.22
CA LEU A 304 -21.41 14.95 25.73
C LEU A 304 -21.43 15.10 27.25
N PHE A 305 -22.62 15.18 27.85
CA PHE A 305 -22.75 15.34 29.30
C PHE A 305 -22.57 14.04 30.07
N ILE A 306 -22.50 12.89 29.38
CA ILE A 306 -22.17 11.61 30.00
C ILE A 306 -20.65 11.42 30.06
N PHE A 307 -19.94 11.76 28.99
CA PHE A 307 -18.48 11.65 28.90
C PHE A 307 -17.75 12.84 29.52
N THR A 308 -18.42 13.98 29.61
CA THR A 308 -17.86 15.23 30.16
C THR A 308 -18.92 15.98 30.99
N PRO A 309 -19.40 15.41 32.11
CA PRO A 309 -20.50 15.97 32.90
C PRO A 309 -20.27 17.38 33.43
N PHE A 310 -19.03 17.82 33.66
CA PHE A 310 -18.80 19.20 34.12
C PHE A 310 -19.23 20.26 33.07
N LEU A 311 -19.37 19.89 31.80
CA LEU A 311 -19.92 20.79 30.77
C LEU A 311 -21.42 21.04 30.95
N LEU A 312 -22.15 20.22 31.72
CA LEU A 312 -23.55 20.44 32.04
C LEU A 312 -23.77 21.71 32.87
N PHE A 313 -22.73 22.22 33.53
CA PHE A 313 -22.81 23.49 34.22
C PHE A 313 -22.91 24.70 33.29
N LEU A 314 -22.61 24.54 31.99
CA LEU A 314 -22.76 25.60 30.99
C LEU A 314 -24.24 25.99 30.79
N PRO A 315 -25.18 25.09 30.43
CA PRO A 315 -26.59 25.43 30.32
C PRO A 315 -27.19 25.88 31.66
N LEU A 316 -26.77 25.28 32.78
CA LEU A 316 -27.23 25.68 34.12
C LEU A 316 -26.74 27.08 34.53
N GLY A 317 -25.56 27.48 34.04
CA GLY A 317 -24.90 28.75 34.32
C GLY A 317 -25.16 29.85 33.31
N ILE A 318 -26.12 29.68 32.38
CA ILE A 318 -26.33 30.62 31.27
C ILE A 318 -26.57 32.07 31.72
N LYS A 319 -27.22 32.26 32.88
CA LYS A 319 -27.44 33.58 33.47
C LYS A 319 -26.11 34.29 33.80
N SER A 320 -25.13 33.56 34.33
CA SER A 320 -23.80 34.11 34.63
C SER A 320 -23.01 34.48 33.38
N ILE A 321 -23.21 33.74 32.29
CA ILE A 321 -22.60 34.04 30.98
C ILE A 321 -23.19 35.33 30.41
N LEU A 322 -24.52 35.45 30.42
CA LEU A 322 -25.23 36.62 29.91
C LEU A 322 -25.02 37.88 30.77
N ALA A 323 -24.65 37.72 32.05
CA ALA A 323 -24.30 38.81 32.95
C ALA A 323 -22.88 39.37 32.72
N ASP A 324 -21.97 38.63 32.07
CA ASP A 324 -20.61 39.11 31.79
C ASP A 324 -20.59 40.07 30.60
N HIS A 325 -20.88 41.34 30.85
CA HIS A 325 -20.98 42.39 29.82
C HIS A 325 -19.72 42.55 28.96
N ARG A 326 -18.54 42.16 29.46
CA ARG A 326 -17.27 42.32 28.73
C ARG A 326 -17.21 41.40 27.50
N PHE A 327 -17.70 40.17 27.62
CA PHE A 327 -17.62 39.17 26.56
C PHE A 327 -18.99 38.67 26.07
N ARG A 328 -20.10 39.15 26.66
CA ARG A 328 -21.48 38.76 26.32
C ARG A 328 -21.78 38.61 24.83
N ARG A 329 -21.37 39.60 24.00
CA ARG A 329 -21.64 39.55 22.56
C ARG A 329 -20.93 38.39 21.87
N LEU A 330 -19.68 38.12 22.25
CA LEU A 330 -18.93 36.98 21.76
C LEU A 330 -19.59 35.68 22.24
N ASP A 331 -19.86 35.56 23.54
CA ASP A 331 -20.42 34.34 24.12
C ASP A 331 -21.78 33.97 23.51
N VAL A 332 -22.65 34.95 23.22
CA VAL A 332 -23.94 34.71 22.55
C VAL A 332 -23.74 34.18 21.12
N LEU A 333 -22.80 34.73 20.36
CA LEU A 333 -22.49 34.23 19.01
C LEU A 333 -21.90 32.82 19.05
N LEU A 334 -21.00 32.54 20.01
CA LEU A 334 -20.43 31.22 20.20
C LEU A 334 -21.50 30.21 20.61
N LEU A 335 -22.39 30.56 21.54
CA LEU A 335 -23.49 29.71 21.97
C LEU A 335 -24.45 29.42 20.81
N ALA A 336 -24.80 30.43 20.01
CA ALA A 336 -25.62 30.24 18.82
C ALA A 336 -24.96 29.28 17.82
N ALA A 337 -23.66 29.43 17.56
CA ALA A 337 -22.92 28.53 16.68
C ALA A 337 -22.88 27.09 17.19
N ILE A 338 -22.68 26.89 18.50
CA ILE A 338 -22.73 25.57 19.14
C ILE A 338 -24.11 24.93 18.96
N VAL A 339 -25.18 25.69 19.25
CA VAL A 339 -26.56 25.19 19.09
C VAL A 339 -26.83 24.81 17.65
N ILE A 340 -26.48 25.66 16.68
CA ILE A 340 -26.65 25.37 15.25
C ILE A 340 -25.89 24.11 14.86
N GLN A 341 -24.64 23.96 15.29
CA GLN A 341 -23.83 22.79 14.95
C GLN A 341 -24.40 21.50 15.56
N VAL A 342 -24.88 21.53 16.81
CA VAL A 342 -25.58 20.40 17.43
C VAL A 342 -26.85 20.04 16.66
N LEU A 343 -27.65 21.03 16.25
CA LEU A 343 -28.86 20.80 15.46
C LEU A 343 -28.56 20.20 14.08
N CYS A 344 -27.49 20.64 13.43
CA CYS A 344 -27.03 20.05 12.16
C CYS A 344 -26.60 18.59 12.34
N TYR A 345 -25.78 18.29 13.34
CA TYR A 345 -25.33 16.92 13.60
C TYR A 345 -26.44 15.99 14.07
N ALA A 346 -27.45 16.51 14.78
CA ALA A 346 -28.60 15.73 15.24
C ALA A 346 -29.43 15.12 14.10
N LYS A 347 -29.35 15.69 12.90
CA LYS A 347 -30.01 15.15 11.71
C LYS A 347 -29.22 14.06 10.98
N LEU A 348 -27.95 13.92 11.30
CA LEU A 348 -27.05 12.90 10.75
C LEU A 348 -26.97 11.69 11.69
N ASP A 349 -26.18 10.69 11.29
CA ASP A 349 -25.84 9.58 12.18
C ASP A 349 -24.92 10.04 13.31
N TRP A 350 -25.53 10.53 14.37
CA TRP A 350 -24.88 11.14 15.52
C TRP A 350 -24.02 10.17 16.34
N ARG A 351 -24.00 8.87 16.02
CA ARG A 351 -23.03 7.91 16.59
C ARG A 351 -21.59 8.24 16.20
N ALA A 352 -21.39 8.97 15.09
CA ALA A 352 -20.09 9.46 14.64
C ALA A 352 -19.02 8.38 14.33
N GLY A 353 -19.44 7.15 14.01
CA GLY A 353 -18.55 6.02 13.72
C GLY A 353 -17.88 5.43 14.96
N CYS A 354 -17.03 4.42 14.76
CA CYS A 354 -16.22 3.82 15.83
C CYS A 354 -15.26 4.86 16.42
N SER A 355 -15.49 5.26 17.66
CA SER A 355 -14.71 6.31 18.32
C SER A 355 -14.98 6.33 19.82
N TRP A 356 -14.22 7.14 20.58
CA TRP A 356 -14.54 7.38 21.99
C TRP A 356 -15.47 8.58 22.18
N GLY A 357 -16.65 8.35 22.76
CA GLY A 357 -17.58 9.42 23.15
C GLY A 357 -18.13 10.27 21.99
N PRO A 358 -18.51 11.55 22.24
CA PRO A 358 -19.16 12.46 21.27
C PRO A 358 -18.15 13.07 20.27
N ARG A 359 -17.45 12.26 19.48
CA ARG A 359 -16.34 12.71 18.62
C ARG A 359 -16.63 13.99 17.82
N TRP A 360 -17.81 14.11 17.19
CA TRP A 360 -18.16 15.28 16.38
C TRP A 360 -18.28 16.61 17.14
N LEU A 361 -18.51 16.56 18.45
CA LEU A 361 -18.61 17.72 19.33
C LEU A 361 -17.28 18.09 19.99
N THR A 362 -16.16 17.48 19.57
CA THR A 362 -14.84 17.82 20.13
C THR A 362 -14.48 19.29 19.86
N ASP A 363 -14.84 19.81 18.69
CA ASP A 363 -14.36 21.12 18.23
C ASP A 363 -15.05 22.30 18.94
N ILE A 364 -16.18 22.06 19.59
CA ILE A 364 -16.87 23.07 20.42
C ILE A 364 -16.29 23.18 21.83
N ILE A 365 -15.47 22.23 22.26
CA ILE A 365 -14.97 22.17 23.65
C ILE A 365 -14.19 23.44 24.02
N PRO A 366 -13.24 23.99 23.23
CA PRO A 366 -12.56 25.23 23.59
C PRO A 366 -13.52 26.40 23.82
N LEU A 367 -14.60 26.47 23.03
CA LEU A 367 -15.64 27.49 23.17
C LEU A 367 -16.42 27.31 24.48
N MET A 368 -16.80 26.07 24.81
CA MET A 368 -17.52 25.76 26.04
C MET A 368 -16.66 26.04 27.28
N ILE A 369 -15.39 25.64 27.28
CA ILE A 369 -14.46 25.90 28.38
C ILE A 369 -14.25 27.41 28.59
N TRP A 370 -14.13 28.19 27.50
CA TRP A 370 -14.08 29.65 27.56
C TRP A 370 -15.31 30.26 28.23
N MET A 371 -16.50 29.74 27.94
CA MET A 371 -17.77 30.22 28.50
C MET A 371 -18.04 29.73 29.93
N LEU A 372 -17.37 28.69 30.41
CA LEU A 372 -17.50 28.22 31.80
C LEU A 372 -16.87 29.17 32.84
N VAL A 373 -15.98 30.07 32.42
CA VAL A 373 -15.21 30.94 33.31
C VAL A 373 -16.08 31.75 34.29
N PRO A 374 -17.10 32.52 33.86
CA PRO A 374 -17.91 33.31 34.78
C PRO A 374 -18.64 32.44 35.80
N MET A 375 -19.05 31.24 35.40
CA MET A 375 -19.79 30.33 36.26
C MET A 375 -18.90 29.75 37.38
N VAL A 376 -17.65 29.38 37.09
CA VAL A 376 -16.70 28.90 38.13
C VAL A 376 -16.28 30.02 39.09
N ILE A 377 -16.10 31.24 38.58
CA ILE A 377 -15.72 32.41 39.41
C ILE A 377 -16.82 32.73 40.42
N HIS A 378 -18.08 32.76 40.01
CA HIS A 378 -19.20 33.16 40.88
C HIS A 378 -19.87 31.98 41.61
N ALA A 379 -19.40 30.75 41.38
CA ALA A 379 -19.94 29.57 42.04
C ALA A 379 -19.65 29.55 43.55
N ARG A 380 -20.67 29.16 44.33
CA ARG A 380 -20.53 28.84 45.77
C ARG A 380 -19.60 27.63 45.96
N ILE A 381 -19.05 27.48 47.17
CA ILE A 381 -18.11 26.39 47.49
C ILE A 381 -18.66 25.00 47.14
N LEU A 382 -19.95 24.74 47.43
CA LEU A 382 -20.60 23.47 47.08
C LEU A 382 -20.66 23.24 45.56
N VAL A 383 -20.99 24.28 44.78
CA VAL A 383 -21.05 24.19 43.31
C VAL A 383 -19.65 23.98 42.73
N ARG A 384 -18.63 24.62 43.30
CA ARG A 384 -17.23 24.39 42.91
C ARG A 384 -16.77 22.97 43.26
N ALA A 385 -17.17 22.43 44.41
CA ALA A 385 -16.89 21.06 44.79
C ALA A 385 -17.56 20.06 43.82
N LEU A 386 -18.84 20.25 43.51
CA LEU A 386 -19.55 19.43 42.52
C LEU A 386 -18.92 19.53 41.12
N PHE A 387 -18.52 20.73 40.70
CA PHE A 387 -17.79 20.92 39.45
C PHE A 387 -16.46 20.17 39.46
N GLY A 388 -15.67 20.29 40.53
CA GLY A 388 -14.41 19.58 40.71
C GLY A 388 -14.58 18.06 40.67
N SER A 389 -15.60 17.53 41.37
CA SER A 389 -15.93 16.10 41.32
C SER A 389 -16.33 15.64 39.92
N ALA A 390 -17.11 16.45 39.19
CA ALA A 390 -17.48 16.16 37.81
C ALA A 390 -16.26 16.19 36.87
N VAL A 391 -15.28 17.10 37.10
CA VAL A 391 -14.00 17.12 36.38
C VAL A 391 -13.21 15.85 36.66
N LEU A 392 -13.05 15.45 37.93
CA LEU A 392 -12.34 14.23 38.31
C LEU A 392 -12.99 12.97 37.70
N PHE A 393 -14.32 12.91 37.71
CA PHE A 393 -15.06 11.84 37.04
C PHE A 393 -14.77 11.81 35.54
N SER A 394 -14.84 12.96 34.85
CA SER A 394 -14.52 13.00 33.42
C SER A 394 -13.08 12.58 33.14
N ILE A 395 -12.11 12.97 33.99
CA ILE A 395 -10.72 12.52 33.86
C ILE A 395 -10.65 10.98 33.97
N GLY A 396 -11.39 10.39 34.91
CA GLY A 396 -11.55 8.94 35.02
C GLY A 396 -12.09 8.32 33.73
N VAL A 397 -13.17 8.87 33.18
CA VAL A 397 -13.74 8.42 31.90
C VAL A 397 -12.71 8.48 30.77
N GLN A 398 -12.03 9.62 30.59
CA GLN A 398 -11.01 9.76 29.53
C GLN A 398 -9.80 8.84 29.77
N THR A 399 -9.45 8.56 31.03
CA THR A 399 -8.41 7.58 31.38
C THR A 399 -8.80 6.17 30.94
N VAL A 400 -10.05 5.75 31.16
CA VAL A 400 -10.55 4.47 30.64
C VAL A 400 -10.45 4.45 29.11
N GLY A 401 -10.83 5.54 28.44
CA GLY A 401 -10.61 5.69 27.01
C GLY A 401 -9.13 5.45 26.63
N ALA A 402 -8.21 6.12 27.30
CA ALA A 402 -6.81 6.16 26.88
C ALA A 402 -6.14 4.78 27.00
N PHE A 403 -6.49 4.04 28.05
CA PHE A 403 -5.80 2.82 28.46
C PHE A 403 -6.61 1.53 28.31
N TRP A 404 -7.94 1.58 28.14
CA TRP A 404 -8.79 0.40 27.99
C TRP A 404 -9.57 0.34 26.69
N TYR A 405 -9.80 1.44 25.98
CA TYR A 405 -10.65 1.39 24.78
C TYR A 405 -10.05 0.54 23.64
N THR A 406 -10.68 -0.57 23.30
CA THR A 406 -10.25 -1.50 22.23
C THR A 406 -11.20 -1.52 21.03
N GLY A 407 -12.33 -0.83 21.13
CA GLY A 407 -13.39 -0.86 20.11
C GLY A 407 -14.44 -1.94 20.37
N LYS A 408 -14.32 -2.74 21.43
CA LYS A 408 -15.31 -3.75 21.82
C LYS A 408 -16.70 -3.14 22.04
N SER A 409 -16.76 -1.96 22.64
CA SER A 409 -18.01 -1.21 22.78
C SER A 409 -18.58 -0.75 21.44
N ASP A 410 -17.75 -0.46 20.44
CA ASP A 410 -18.20 -0.04 19.12
C ASP A 410 -18.89 -1.18 18.36
N GLU A 411 -18.43 -2.42 18.50
CA GLU A 411 -19.08 -3.59 17.87
C GLU A 411 -20.56 -3.68 18.24
N ILE A 412 -20.89 -3.42 19.51
CA ILE A 412 -22.27 -3.43 20.01
C ILE A 412 -23.04 -2.19 19.54
N ILE A 413 -22.42 -1.01 19.61
CA ILE A 413 -23.06 0.27 19.25
C ILE A 413 -23.33 0.37 17.73
N MET A 414 -22.47 -0.24 16.92
CA MET A 414 -22.50 -0.16 15.46
C MET A 414 -23.18 -1.37 14.82
N ALA A 415 -23.59 -2.39 15.58
CA ALA A 415 -24.36 -3.53 15.07
C ALA A 415 -25.66 -3.13 14.36
N GLU A 416 -26.24 -1.98 14.73
CA GLU A 416 -27.50 -1.43 14.19
C GLU A 416 -27.23 -0.30 13.16
N GLU A 417 -26.09 -0.30 12.46
CA GLU A 417 -25.74 0.75 11.50
C GLU A 417 -26.72 0.82 10.31
N GLY A 418 -27.06 2.03 9.86
CA GLY A 418 -27.85 2.26 8.65
C GLY A 418 -29.37 2.43 8.82
N ASP A 419 -30.00 1.91 9.89
CA ASP A 419 -31.45 2.04 10.14
C ASP A 419 -31.75 3.04 11.28
N PRO A 420 -32.29 4.25 10.98
CA PRO A 420 -32.63 5.26 11.97
C PRO A 420 -33.66 4.83 13.03
N ALA A 421 -34.51 3.84 12.71
CA ALA A 421 -35.52 3.34 13.64
C ALA A 421 -34.96 2.31 14.63
N ARG A 422 -33.73 1.83 14.44
CA ARG A 422 -33.14 0.72 15.20
C ARG A 422 -32.05 1.11 16.18
N ILE A 423 -31.69 2.38 16.37
CA ILE A 423 -30.59 2.75 17.29
C ILE A 423 -31.00 2.63 18.77
N LYS A 424 -31.21 1.41 19.27
CA LYS A 424 -31.58 1.16 20.68
C LYS A 424 -30.37 0.87 21.55
N SER A 425 -29.35 0.21 20.99
CA SER A 425 -28.11 -0.16 21.67
C SER A 425 -27.39 1.01 22.34
N VAL A 426 -27.45 2.20 21.74
CA VAL A 426 -26.85 3.45 22.26
C VAL A 426 -27.51 4.00 23.53
N TRP A 427 -28.75 3.58 23.81
CA TRP A 427 -29.53 4.02 24.96
C TRP A 427 -29.47 3.03 26.13
N ASP A 428 -28.92 1.84 25.93
CA ASP A 428 -28.71 0.88 27.00
C ASP A 428 -27.46 1.26 27.80
N PHE A 429 -27.65 1.59 29.08
CA PHE A 429 -26.56 1.92 29.99
C PHE A 429 -25.54 0.79 30.16
N LYS A 430 -25.92 -0.47 29.96
CA LYS A 430 -24.97 -1.60 30.00
C LYS A 430 -23.91 -1.52 28.90
N ASN A 431 -24.22 -0.81 27.82
CA ASN A 431 -23.31 -0.61 26.68
C ASN A 431 -22.42 0.62 26.83
N THR A 432 -22.44 1.30 27.99
CA THR A 432 -21.60 2.48 28.25
C THR A 432 -20.11 2.14 28.07
N PRO A 433 -19.38 2.79 27.14
CA PRO A 433 -18.00 2.41 26.80
C PRO A 433 -17.05 2.35 27.99
N TYR A 434 -17.05 3.36 28.87
CA TYR A 434 -16.16 3.36 30.03
C TYR A 434 -16.52 2.35 31.12
N TRP A 435 -17.69 1.71 31.03
CA TRP A 435 -18.03 0.55 31.87
C TRP A 435 -17.64 -0.75 31.18
N LEU A 436 -17.94 -0.88 29.89
CA LEU A 436 -17.78 -2.11 29.12
C LEU A 436 -16.30 -2.44 28.85
N GLU A 437 -15.49 -1.42 28.52
CA GLU A 437 -14.06 -1.58 28.24
C GLU A 437 -13.25 -1.91 29.51
N LEU A 438 -13.75 -1.58 30.71
CA LEU A 438 -13.15 -2.03 31.98
C LEU A 438 -13.38 -3.53 32.23
N GLY A 439 -14.26 -4.19 31.48
CA GLY A 439 -14.55 -5.62 31.59
C GLY A 439 -13.43 -6.53 31.06
N HIS A 440 -12.33 -5.98 30.55
CA HIS A 440 -11.17 -6.74 30.11
C HIS A 440 -9.86 -6.08 30.58
N LYS A 441 -8.72 -6.74 30.31
CA LYS A 441 -7.40 -6.20 30.65
C LYS A 441 -7.16 -4.86 29.94
N SER A 442 -6.27 -4.02 30.49
CA SER A 442 -5.86 -2.78 29.83
C SER A 442 -5.34 -3.06 28.43
N ALA A 443 -5.61 -2.15 27.50
CA ALA A 443 -5.13 -2.24 26.14
C ALA A 443 -3.59 -2.33 26.12
N PRO A 444 -3.04 -3.19 25.26
CA PRO A 444 -1.60 -3.36 25.11
C PRO A 444 -0.93 -2.05 24.64
N ARG A 445 0.34 -1.92 25.03
CA ARG A 445 1.22 -0.87 24.54
C ARG A 445 1.85 -1.36 23.23
N GLY A 446 1.62 -0.64 22.14
CA GLY A 446 2.21 -0.97 20.84
C GLY A 446 1.84 0.04 19.76
N ILE A 447 2.56 1.17 19.72
CA ILE A 447 2.50 2.10 18.57
C ILE A 447 3.08 1.41 17.31
N VAL A 448 4.06 0.53 17.52
CA VAL A 448 4.84 -0.13 16.47
C VAL A 448 4.68 -1.63 16.66
N TYR A 449 4.08 -2.29 15.68
CA TYR A 449 4.02 -3.75 15.60
C TYR A 449 4.66 -4.18 14.28
N SER A 450 5.45 -5.24 14.32
CA SER A 450 5.96 -5.93 13.14
C SER A 450 4.99 -7.04 12.80
N VAL A 451 4.49 -7.07 11.58
CA VAL A 451 3.65 -8.17 11.12
C VAL A 451 4.31 -8.78 9.91
N ALA A 452 4.45 -10.09 9.93
CA ALA A 452 5.01 -10.87 8.84
C ALA A 452 4.13 -12.08 8.59
N GLY A 453 3.92 -12.42 7.34
CA GLY A 453 3.16 -13.60 7.00
C GLY A 453 2.95 -13.73 5.51
N TYR A 454 2.45 -14.89 5.11
CA TYR A 454 2.27 -15.25 3.72
C TYR A 454 1.08 -16.21 3.57
N ILE A 455 0.46 -16.20 2.38
CA ILE A 455 -0.60 -17.13 2.01
C ILE A 455 0.02 -18.20 1.10
N ASP A 456 0.31 -19.37 1.65
CA ASP A 456 1.02 -20.44 0.96
C ASP A 456 0.16 -21.06 -0.14
N THR A 457 -1.04 -21.55 0.22
CA THR A 457 -1.90 -22.28 -0.72
C THR A 457 -3.38 -21.92 -0.57
N VAL A 458 -4.09 -22.00 -1.69
CA VAL A 458 -5.56 -21.97 -1.75
C VAL A 458 -5.97 -23.28 -2.40
N ARG A 459 -6.74 -24.11 -1.68
CA ARG A 459 -7.11 -25.45 -2.13
C ARG A 459 -8.61 -25.63 -2.24
N VAL A 460 -9.04 -26.39 -3.25
CA VAL A 460 -10.40 -26.92 -3.41
C VAL A 460 -10.27 -28.43 -3.55
N ASN A 461 -10.96 -29.22 -2.73
CA ASN A 461 -10.88 -30.69 -2.73
C ASN A 461 -9.42 -31.21 -2.74
N GLU A 462 -8.58 -30.65 -1.87
CA GLU A 462 -7.14 -30.97 -1.70
C GLU A 462 -6.19 -30.55 -2.84
N ALA A 463 -6.71 -30.12 -4.01
CA ALA A 463 -5.90 -29.57 -5.10
C ALA A 463 -5.66 -28.07 -4.91
N SER A 464 -4.41 -27.61 -5.10
CA SER A 464 -4.08 -26.17 -5.11
C SER A 464 -4.61 -25.51 -6.38
N VAL A 465 -5.36 -24.42 -6.24
CA VAL A 465 -6.04 -23.75 -7.35
C VAL A 465 -5.89 -22.23 -7.26
N ASP A 466 -5.69 -21.58 -8.40
CA ASP A 466 -5.72 -20.11 -8.51
C ASP A 466 -7.09 -19.59 -9.02
N LYS A 467 -7.91 -20.48 -9.59
CA LYS A 467 -9.31 -20.25 -9.96
C LYS A 467 -10.22 -21.11 -9.08
N VAL A 468 -11.13 -20.47 -8.37
CA VAL A 468 -12.00 -21.12 -7.39
C VAL A 468 -13.43 -21.14 -7.92
N PRO A 469 -14.05 -22.33 -8.06
CA PRO A 469 -15.47 -22.44 -8.41
C PRO A 469 -16.36 -21.78 -7.35
N ILE A 470 -17.33 -20.98 -7.79
CA ILE A 470 -18.36 -20.40 -6.91
C ILE A 470 -19.19 -21.54 -6.32
N GLY A 471 -19.28 -21.57 -4.99
CA GLY A 471 -19.99 -22.60 -4.23
C GLY A 471 -19.10 -23.69 -3.63
N ALA A 472 -17.80 -23.70 -3.93
CA ALA A 472 -16.83 -24.60 -3.29
C ALA A 472 -16.36 -24.07 -1.92
N ASP A 473 -16.02 -24.98 -1.01
CA ASP A 473 -15.29 -24.63 0.20
C ASP A 473 -13.79 -24.55 -0.15
N ILE A 474 -13.17 -23.38 0.05
CA ILE A 474 -11.73 -23.20 -0.14
C ILE A 474 -11.01 -23.36 1.19
N LYS A 475 -9.97 -24.18 1.20
CA LYS A 475 -9.01 -24.25 2.31
C LYS A 475 -7.84 -23.32 1.99
N VAL A 476 -7.63 -22.31 2.83
CA VAL A 476 -6.51 -21.37 2.71
C VAL A 476 -5.52 -21.67 3.82
N GLU A 477 -4.26 -21.89 3.44
CA GLU A 477 -3.17 -22.16 4.37
C GLU A 477 -2.10 -21.09 4.22
N GLY A 478 -1.48 -20.73 5.34
CA GLY A 478 -0.46 -19.69 5.39
C GLY A 478 0.30 -19.71 6.70
N TRP A 479 1.06 -18.65 6.93
CA TRP A 479 1.68 -18.39 8.22
C TRP A 479 1.64 -16.91 8.56
N THR A 480 1.63 -16.60 9.86
CA THR A 480 1.67 -15.23 10.37
C THR A 480 2.43 -15.17 11.70
N LEU A 481 3.20 -14.11 11.87
CA LEU A 481 3.85 -13.71 13.12
C LEU A 481 3.60 -12.23 13.40
N THR A 482 3.48 -11.90 14.67
CA THR A 482 3.44 -10.52 15.19
C THR A 482 4.61 -10.32 16.14
N ASP A 483 5.52 -9.41 15.83
CA ASP A 483 6.79 -9.19 16.54
C ASP A 483 7.57 -10.49 16.80
N LEU A 484 7.63 -11.36 15.79
CA LEU A 484 8.28 -12.68 15.86
C LEU A 484 7.63 -13.64 16.86
N HIS A 485 6.41 -13.36 17.32
CA HIS A 485 5.63 -14.24 18.21
C HIS A 485 4.34 -14.73 17.55
N THR A 486 3.80 -15.84 18.07
CA THR A 486 2.48 -16.35 17.67
C THR A 486 1.41 -15.27 17.88
N PRO A 487 0.64 -14.90 16.84
CA PRO A 487 -0.44 -13.93 17.01
C PRO A 487 -1.59 -14.53 17.81
N ALA A 488 -2.38 -13.70 18.50
CA ALA A 488 -3.58 -14.16 19.19
C ALA A 488 -4.65 -14.66 18.22
N MET A 489 -4.80 -14.00 17.06
CA MET A 489 -5.57 -14.54 15.94
C MET A 489 -5.16 -13.93 14.61
N ALA A 490 -5.46 -14.64 13.53
CA ALA A 490 -5.44 -14.13 12.17
C ALA A 490 -6.84 -14.27 11.54
N THR A 491 -7.31 -13.24 10.85
CA THR A 491 -8.50 -13.29 10.01
C THR A 491 -8.10 -13.42 8.57
N VAL A 492 -8.78 -14.29 7.84
CA VAL A 492 -8.65 -14.42 6.39
C VAL A 492 -10.01 -14.08 5.80
N SER A 493 -10.05 -13.02 4.99
CA SER A 493 -11.27 -12.55 4.35
C SER A 493 -11.14 -12.63 2.84
N LEU A 494 -12.21 -13.01 2.15
CA LEU A 494 -12.28 -12.96 0.69
C LEU A 494 -13.13 -11.76 0.25
N VAL A 495 -12.51 -10.79 -0.43
CA VAL A 495 -13.14 -9.50 -0.73
C VAL A 495 -13.11 -9.24 -2.24
N PRO A 496 -14.24 -8.88 -2.90
CA PRO A 496 -14.24 -8.57 -4.34
C PRO A 496 -13.39 -7.34 -4.67
N THR A 497 -12.68 -7.35 -5.80
CA THR A 497 -11.85 -6.21 -6.26
C THR A 497 -12.60 -5.23 -7.17
N GLY A 498 -13.83 -5.55 -7.59
CA GLY A 498 -14.66 -4.76 -8.52
C GLY A 498 -15.67 -3.80 -7.89
N LYS A 499 -16.32 -2.96 -8.73
CA LYS A 499 -17.31 -1.91 -8.38
C LYS A 499 -18.66 -2.42 -7.81
N THR A 500 -18.68 -3.53 -7.09
CA THR A 500 -19.88 -3.96 -6.37
C THR A 500 -20.14 -3.04 -5.18
N LYS A 501 -21.41 -2.75 -4.85
CA LYS A 501 -21.78 -1.99 -3.63
C LYS A 501 -21.23 -2.72 -2.40
N TRP A 502 -20.13 -2.23 -1.85
CA TRP A 502 -19.50 -2.79 -0.65
C TRP A 502 -20.46 -2.73 0.54
N ARG A 503 -20.63 -3.83 1.28
CA ARG A 503 -21.63 -3.96 2.36
C ARG A 503 -21.03 -3.99 3.78
N GLY A 504 -19.80 -3.53 3.99
CA GLY A 504 -19.16 -3.57 5.31
C GLY A 504 -18.30 -4.84 5.53
N PRO A 505 -17.37 -4.85 6.50
CA PRO A 505 -16.51 -6.01 6.80
C PRO A 505 -17.32 -7.24 7.23
N SER A 506 -18.46 -7.02 7.89
CA SER A 506 -19.37 -8.05 8.40
C SER A 506 -20.17 -8.78 7.30
N TYR A 507 -20.04 -8.36 6.04
CA TYR A 507 -20.79 -8.91 4.90
C TYR A 507 -19.97 -9.85 4.00
N TYR A 508 -18.64 -9.90 4.19
CA TYR A 508 -17.76 -10.77 3.42
C TYR A 508 -17.30 -11.97 4.27
N PRO A 509 -17.13 -13.15 3.68
CA PRO A 509 -16.81 -14.37 4.41
C PRO A 509 -15.40 -14.20 4.97
N ALA A 510 -15.31 -14.27 6.29
CA ALA A 510 -14.06 -14.27 7.01
C ALA A 510 -13.99 -15.55 7.83
N ALA A 511 -12.81 -16.15 7.86
CA ALA A 511 -12.50 -17.24 8.76
C ALA A 511 -11.39 -16.78 9.70
N VAL A 512 -11.49 -17.23 10.96
CA VAL A 512 -10.55 -16.87 12.01
C VAL A 512 -9.67 -18.07 12.32
N ALA A 513 -8.36 -17.88 12.21
CA ALA A 513 -7.36 -18.79 12.76
C ALA A 513 -7.00 -18.33 14.17
N MET A 514 -7.25 -19.18 15.16
CA MET A 514 -6.77 -19.01 16.54
C MET A 514 -5.77 -20.11 16.95
N ASN A 515 -5.64 -21.15 16.12
CA ASN A 515 -4.71 -22.26 16.34
C ASN A 515 -3.56 -22.17 15.35
N PHE A 516 -2.34 -22.11 15.87
CA PHE A 516 -1.12 -21.98 15.08
C PHE A 516 -0.25 -23.23 15.23
N GLY A 517 0.19 -23.78 14.10
CA GLY A 517 1.07 -24.93 14.00
C GLY A 517 2.54 -24.55 13.78
N PRO A 518 3.46 -25.51 13.97
CA PRO A 518 4.89 -25.29 13.79
C PRO A 518 5.23 -25.05 12.30
N ARG A 519 6.19 -24.15 12.04
CA ARG A 519 6.76 -23.86 10.72
C ARG A 519 8.28 -23.78 10.77
N PRO A 520 8.99 -24.93 10.72
CA PRO A 520 10.44 -24.97 10.87
C PRO A 520 11.20 -24.14 9.81
N ASP A 521 10.63 -24.02 8.61
CA ASP A 521 11.11 -23.17 7.52
C ASP A 521 11.09 -21.68 7.90
N VAL A 522 9.95 -21.21 8.45
CA VAL A 522 9.79 -19.83 8.93
C VAL A 522 10.69 -19.60 10.14
N SER A 523 10.76 -20.56 11.06
CA SER A 523 11.62 -20.49 12.25
C SER A 523 13.08 -20.34 11.91
N LYS A 524 13.57 -21.11 10.93
CA LYS A 524 14.96 -21.03 10.46
C LYS A 524 15.26 -19.71 9.78
N GLN A 525 14.32 -19.16 9.02
CA GLN A 525 14.51 -17.93 8.25
C GLN A 525 14.40 -16.65 9.08
N LEU A 526 13.44 -16.60 10.01
CA LEU A 526 13.12 -15.39 10.80
C LEU A 526 13.62 -15.46 12.25
N GLY A 527 14.16 -16.60 12.68
CA GLY A 527 14.70 -16.78 14.03
C GLY A 527 13.65 -16.89 15.14
N SER A 528 12.37 -17.11 14.79
CA SER A 528 11.29 -17.32 15.76
C SER A 528 11.01 -18.80 16.00
N THR A 529 10.95 -19.24 17.25
CA THR A 529 10.58 -20.62 17.61
C THR A 529 9.08 -20.82 17.78
N ASP A 530 8.30 -19.75 17.65
CA ASP A 530 6.88 -19.73 17.96
C ASP A 530 6.04 -20.34 16.82
N PRO A 531 4.95 -21.09 17.13
CA PRO A 531 4.01 -21.55 16.11
C PRO A 531 3.44 -20.39 15.28
N SER A 532 3.40 -20.55 13.96
CA SER A 532 2.99 -19.47 13.04
C SER A 532 2.10 -19.93 11.90
N GLY A 533 2.07 -21.24 11.58
CA GLY A 533 1.28 -21.78 10.48
C GLY A 533 -0.21 -21.84 10.83
N TRP A 534 -1.09 -21.51 9.90
CA TRP A 534 -2.54 -21.60 10.10
C TRP A 534 -3.22 -22.12 8.84
N GLY A 535 -4.41 -22.67 9.01
CA GLY A 535 -5.28 -23.12 7.92
C GLY A 535 -6.73 -22.83 8.26
N VAL A 536 -7.47 -22.24 7.33
CA VAL A 536 -8.87 -21.88 7.48
C VAL A 536 -9.69 -22.27 6.27
N THR A 537 -11.00 -22.46 6.44
CA THR A 537 -11.92 -22.75 5.35
C THR A 537 -12.86 -21.58 5.13
N LEU A 538 -12.93 -21.07 3.89
CA LEU A 538 -13.88 -20.05 3.46
C LEU A 538 -14.89 -20.67 2.51
N ARG A 539 -16.16 -20.26 2.62
CA ARG A 539 -17.22 -20.69 1.71
C ARG A 539 -17.35 -19.69 0.57
N THR A 540 -17.42 -20.16 -0.67
CA THR A 540 -17.62 -19.29 -1.85
C THR A 540 -19.05 -19.33 -2.41
N LYS A 541 -20.01 -19.83 -1.64
CA LYS A 541 -21.43 -19.84 -2.04
C LYS A 541 -22.04 -18.43 -1.90
N GLY A 542 -22.58 -17.90 -3.00
CA GLY A 542 -23.30 -16.62 -3.03
C GLY A 542 -22.44 -15.39 -3.41
N PHE A 543 -21.21 -15.58 -3.89
CA PHE A 543 -20.37 -14.51 -4.43
C PHE A 543 -20.56 -14.33 -5.93
N ASP A 544 -20.27 -13.12 -6.39
CA ASP A 544 -20.24 -12.81 -7.82
C ASP A 544 -18.95 -13.38 -8.46
N PRO A 545 -19.00 -13.82 -9.72
CA PRO A 545 -17.79 -14.18 -10.46
C PRO A 545 -16.89 -12.95 -10.65
N GLY A 546 -15.59 -13.17 -10.69
CA GLY A 546 -14.59 -12.15 -10.91
C GLY A 546 -13.45 -12.19 -9.92
N GLU A 547 -12.60 -11.17 -9.99
CA GLU A 547 -11.40 -11.11 -9.18
C GLU A 547 -11.75 -10.76 -7.73
N HIS A 548 -11.17 -11.53 -6.81
CA HIS A 548 -11.28 -11.36 -5.38
C HIS A 548 -9.88 -11.31 -4.77
N LEU A 549 -9.80 -10.74 -3.58
CA LEU A 549 -8.59 -10.61 -2.80
C LEU A 549 -8.77 -11.39 -1.51
N LEU A 550 -7.92 -12.39 -1.29
CA LEU A 550 -7.69 -12.92 0.04
C LEU A 550 -6.86 -11.91 0.81
N VAL A 551 -7.40 -11.44 1.93
CA VAL A 551 -6.74 -10.49 2.83
C VAL A 551 -6.55 -11.19 4.16
N VAL A 552 -5.30 -11.31 4.58
CA VAL A 552 -4.94 -11.79 5.92
C VAL A 552 -4.64 -10.60 6.78
N ASN A 553 -5.32 -10.51 7.92
CA ASN A 553 -4.96 -9.58 8.99
C ASN A 553 -4.68 -10.37 10.28
N ALA A 554 -3.85 -9.84 11.17
CA ALA A 554 -3.59 -10.46 12.46
C ALA A 554 -3.48 -9.45 13.57
N LYS A 555 -3.72 -9.91 14.80
CA LYS A 555 -3.56 -9.14 16.03
C LYS A 555 -2.58 -9.86 16.96
N ALA A 556 -1.71 -9.11 17.61
CA ALA A 556 -0.71 -9.67 18.52
C ALA A 556 -1.36 -10.20 19.81
N SER A 557 -2.37 -9.50 20.31
CA SER A 557 -3.16 -9.90 21.47
C SER A 557 -4.66 -9.80 21.21
N ASP A 558 -5.47 -10.32 22.13
CA ASP A 558 -6.93 -10.26 22.01
C ASP A 558 -7.52 -8.85 21.98
N LEU A 559 -6.73 -7.88 22.46
CA LEU A 559 -7.09 -6.49 22.67
C LEU A 559 -6.43 -5.54 21.66
N ASP A 560 -5.68 -6.08 20.70
CA ASP A 560 -5.05 -5.31 19.62
C ASP A 560 -5.97 -5.12 18.42
N GLU A 561 -5.69 -4.09 17.63
CA GLU A 561 -6.31 -3.90 16.31
C GLU A 561 -5.76 -4.91 15.29
N PHE A 562 -6.55 -5.21 14.27
CA PHE A 562 -6.08 -6.03 13.15
C PHE A 562 -5.07 -5.26 12.31
N HIS A 563 -3.97 -5.92 11.99
CA HIS A 563 -2.92 -5.41 11.13
C HIS A 563 -2.86 -6.21 9.82
N PRO A 564 -2.77 -5.56 8.66
CA PRO A 564 -2.58 -6.25 7.39
C PRO A 564 -1.29 -7.07 7.39
N VAL A 565 -1.40 -8.34 7.00
CA VAL A 565 -0.29 -9.31 6.97
C VAL A 565 0.10 -9.59 5.53
N ALA A 566 -0.85 -10.11 4.74
CA ALA A 566 -0.63 -10.61 3.40
C ALA A 566 -1.89 -10.45 2.56
N ARG A 567 -1.72 -10.34 1.24
CA ARG A 567 -2.82 -10.32 0.28
C ARG A 567 -2.51 -11.25 -0.88
N ARG A 568 -3.51 -11.97 -1.39
CA ARG A 568 -3.37 -12.83 -2.57
C ARG A 568 -4.62 -12.72 -3.44
N HIS A 569 -4.44 -12.43 -4.71
CA HIS A 569 -5.55 -12.41 -5.66
C HIS A 569 -6.04 -13.84 -5.93
N VAL A 570 -7.35 -14.00 -6.04
CA VAL A 570 -8.03 -15.25 -6.36
C VAL A 570 -9.15 -14.95 -7.34
N MET A 571 -9.24 -15.71 -8.42
CA MET A 571 -10.33 -15.58 -9.38
C MET A 571 -11.49 -16.48 -8.96
N LEU A 572 -12.63 -15.90 -8.57
CA LEU A 572 -13.86 -16.68 -8.44
C LEU A 572 -14.47 -16.86 -9.83
N VAL A 573 -14.56 -18.10 -10.26
CA VAL A 573 -15.20 -18.45 -11.53
C VAL A 573 -16.58 -19.01 -11.22
N GLY A 574 -17.60 -18.45 -11.86
CA GLY A 574 -18.93 -19.04 -11.83
C GLY A 574 -18.85 -20.50 -12.26
N ASN A 575 -19.74 -21.35 -11.75
CA ASN A 575 -20.00 -22.62 -12.39
C ASN A 575 -20.53 -22.31 -13.80
N GLU A 576 -19.65 -22.12 -14.78
CA GLU A 576 -20.08 -22.22 -16.15
C GLU A 576 -20.39 -23.69 -16.44
N PRO A 577 -21.56 -23.95 -17.02
CA PRO A 577 -21.98 -25.31 -17.35
C PRO A 577 -21.04 -25.84 -18.42
N GLY A 578 -20.16 -26.76 -18.04
CA GLY A 578 -19.29 -27.55 -18.93
C GLY A 578 -18.62 -26.74 -20.02
N THR A 579 -17.33 -26.42 -19.87
CA THR A 579 -16.51 -26.06 -21.03
C THR A 579 -16.76 -27.10 -22.11
N LYS A 580 -17.44 -26.71 -23.18
CA LYS A 580 -17.50 -27.52 -24.39
C LYS A 580 -16.04 -27.83 -24.72
N PRO A 581 -15.66 -29.10 -24.90
CA PRO A 581 -14.31 -29.42 -25.30
C PRO A 581 -14.00 -28.61 -26.57
N VAL A 582 -12.98 -27.75 -26.50
CA VAL A 582 -12.52 -26.95 -27.64
C VAL A 582 -12.33 -27.91 -28.80
N THR A 583 -13.06 -27.67 -29.87
CA THR A 583 -13.08 -28.53 -31.04
C THR A 583 -11.74 -28.46 -31.75
N LYS A 584 -11.41 -29.50 -32.52
CA LYS A 584 -10.19 -29.50 -33.33
C LYS A 584 -10.14 -28.27 -34.27
N ALA A 585 -11.27 -27.91 -34.88
CA ALA A 585 -11.38 -26.74 -35.75
C ALA A 585 -11.03 -25.42 -35.04
N GLU A 586 -11.40 -25.27 -33.76
CA GLU A 586 -11.03 -24.10 -32.96
C GLU A 586 -9.53 -24.08 -32.64
N PHE A 587 -8.91 -25.24 -32.39
CA PHE A 587 -7.46 -25.32 -32.23
C PHE A 587 -6.71 -25.06 -33.54
N ASP A 588 -7.20 -25.55 -34.67
CA ASP A 588 -6.61 -25.30 -35.99
C ASP A 588 -6.66 -23.79 -36.30
N ALA A 589 -7.78 -23.13 -35.98
CA ALA A 589 -7.90 -21.68 -36.10
C ALA A 589 -6.95 -20.91 -35.16
N ALA A 590 -6.80 -21.37 -33.92
CA ALA A 590 -5.85 -20.79 -32.97
C ALA A 590 -4.39 -21.00 -33.41
N ALA A 591 -4.07 -22.13 -34.05
CA ALA A 591 -2.76 -22.39 -34.63
C ALA A 591 -2.45 -21.43 -35.79
N GLU A 592 -3.40 -21.19 -36.69
CA GLU A 592 -3.23 -20.17 -37.74
C GLU A 592 -3.05 -18.76 -37.14
N GLN A 593 -3.78 -18.41 -36.08
CA GLN A 593 -3.58 -17.13 -35.38
C GLN A 593 -2.18 -17.00 -34.75
N ALA A 594 -1.72 -18.04 -34.05
CA ALA A 594 -0.40 -18.03 -33.43
C ALA A 594 0.72 -17.96 -34.48
N LYS A 595 0.58 -18.70 -35.59
CA LYS A 595 1.49 -18.64 -36.73
C LYS A 595 1.54 -17.24 -37.33
N LEU A 596 0.38 -16.64 -37.62
CA LEU A 596 0.31 -15.29 -38.17
C LEU A 596 0.94 -14.26 -37.24
N HIS A 597 0.76 -14.41 -35.92
CA HIS A 597 1.42 -13.52 -34.95
C HIS A 597 2.94 -13.60 -35.07
N VAL A 598 3.52 -14.81 -35.02
CA VAL A 598 4.98 -15.03 -35.14
C VAL A 598 5.54 -14.46 -36.43
N ILE A 599 4.79 -14.54 -37.54
CA ILE A 599 5.21 -13.96 -38.83
C ILE A 599 5.14 -12.42 -38.80
N ILE A 600 4.05 -11.86 -38.29
CA ILE A 600 3.79 -10.40 -38.33
C ILE A 600 4.68 -9.64 -37.35
N SER A 601 5.02 -10.24 -36.21
CA SER A 601 5.87 -9.63 -35.19
C SER A 601 7.36 -9.65 -35.53
N GLN A 602 7.78 -10.50 -36.48
CA GLN A 602 9.16 -10.54 -36.97
C GLN A 602 9.51 -9.22 -37.63
N GLN A 603 10.60 -8.61 -37.17
CA GLN A 603 11.09 -7.34 -37.71
C GLN A 603 11.62 -7.54 -39.14
N PRO A 604 11.64 -6.48 -39.98
CA PRO A 604 12.16 -6.59 -41.36
C PRO A 604 13.59 -7.13 -41.47
N GLY A 605 14.37 -7.01 -40.40
CA GLY A 605 15.74 -7.54 -40.32
C GLY A 605 15.84 -9.03 -39.98
N GLY A 606 14.73 -9.74 -39.75
CA GLY A 606 14.68 -11.18 -39.46
C GLY A 606 14.54 -11.57 -37.99
N TYR A 607 14.61 -10.61 -37.06
CA TYR A 607 14.62 -10.86 -35.61
C TYR A 607 13.30 -10.51 -34.92
N TRP A 608 13.12 -10.99 -33.68
CA TRP A 608 11.99 -10.61 -32.80
C TRP A 608 12.47 -9.73 -31.64
N LEU A 609 11.57 -8.93 -31.08
CA LEU A 609 11.87 -8.05 -29.95
C LEU A 609 11.60 -8.76 -28.63
N THR A 610 12.48 -8.55 -27.66
CA THR A 610 12.28 -9.01 -26.29
C THR A 610 11.73 -7.86 -25.45
N SER A 611 10.75 -8.18 -24.62
CA SER A 611 10.22 -7.24 -23.63
C SER A 611 10.98 -7.37 -22.33
N TYR A 612 11.24 -6.26 -21.63
CA TYR A 612 11.81 -6.31 -20.28
C TYR A 612 11.10 -5.38 -19.29
N THR A 613 11.08 -5.79 -18.03
CA THR A 613 10.49 -5.08 -16.90
C THR A 613 11.48 -4.96 -15.75
N THR A 614 11.26 -4.01 -14.85
CA THR A 614 12.10 -3.80 -13.65
C THR A 614 11.66 -4.63 -12.44
N THR A 615 10.53 -5.32 -12.54
CA THR A 615 9.96 -6.21 -11.52
C THR A 615 9.63 -7.56 -12.14
N ASP A 616 9.42 -8.59 -11.32
CA ASP A 616 9.00 -9.93 -11.76
C ASP A 616 7.51 -10.00 -12.18
N ARG A 617 6.97 -8.88 -12.69
CA ARG A 617 5.63 -8.79 -13.27
C ARG A 617 5.71 -8.15 -14.66
N PHE A 618 4.92 -8.66 -15.59
CA PHE A 618 4.76 -8.09 -16.92
C PHE A 618 3.88 -6.83 -16.88
N ALA A 619 4.47 -5.70 -16.50
CA ALA A 619 3.82 -4.39 -16.48
C ALA A 619 4.82 -3.30 -16.87
N HIS A 620 4.36 -2.30 -17.63
CA HIS A 620 5.19 -1.19 -18.12
C HIS A 620 6.46 -1.67 -18.86
N ALA A 621 6.31 -2.73 -19.67
CA ALA A 621 7.42 -3.32 -20.39
C ALA A 621 8.02 -2.37 -21.43
N SER A 622 9.34 -2.40 -21.53
CA SER A 622 10.11 -1.78 -22.62
C SER A 622 10.58 -2.87 -23.57
N MET A 623 10.91 -2.52 -24.81
CA MET A 623 11.38 -3.47 -25.82
C MET A 623 12.85 -3.25 -26.14
N GLU A 624 13.55 -4.34 -26.42
CA GLU A 624 14.92 -4.35 -26.94
C GLU A 624 15.10 -5.47 -27.96
N MET A 625 16.14 -5.35 -28.77
CA MET A 625 16.56 -6.40 -29.70
C MET A 625 17.69 -7.19 -29.06
N ASN A 626 17.59 -8.52 -29.05
CA ASN A 626 18.69 -9.40 -28.68
C ASN A 626 18.77 -10.62 -29.61
N THR A 627 19.94 -11.25 -29.65
CA THR A 627 20.22 -12.45 -30.44
C THR A 627 19.71 -13.73 -29.75
N PHE A 628 19.59 -13.70 -28.42
CA PHE A 628 19.05 -14.79 -27.60
C PHE A 628 17.66 -15.25 -28.02
N LEU A 629 16.67 -14.35 -28.06
CA LEU A 629 15.27 -14.70 -28.32
C LEU A 629 15.13 -15.36 -29.68
N GLU A 630 15.84 -14.85 -30.67
CA GLU A 630 15.82 -15.36 -32.02
C GLU A 630 16.37 -16.80 -32.12
N ALA A 631 17.49 -17.07 -31.45
CA ALA A 631 18.03 -18.44 -31.35
C ALA A 631 17.04 -19.40 -30.66
N MET A 632 16.37 -18.93 -29.61
CA MET A 632 15.35 -19.71 -28.90
C MET A 632 14.10 -19.98 -29.76
N MET A 633 13.65 -19.00 -30.55
CA MET A 633 12.53 -19.14 -31.48
C MET A 633 12.83 -20.18 -32.57
N ILE A 634 14.05 -20.17 -33.13
CA ILE A 634 14.48 -21.16 -34.12
C ILE A 634 14.43 -22.57 -33.52
N ASP A 635 15.04 -22.80 -32.36
CA ASP A 635 15.04 -24.14 -31.75
C ASP A 635 13.63 -24.66 -31.45
N LEU A 636 12.76 -23.78 -30.98
CA LEU A 636 11.42 -24.15 -30.57
C LEU A 636 10.54 -24.49 -31.77
N LEU A 637 10.67 -23.74 -32.87
CA LEU A 637 9.82 -23.85 -34.05
C LEU A 637 10.39 -24.76 -35.14
N GLN A 638 11.70 -24.94 -35.24
CA GLN A 638 12.34 -25.76 -36.28
C GLN A 638 11.73 -27.16 -36.42
N PRO A 639 11.39 -27.88 -35.34
CA PRO A 639 10.78 -29.22 -35.46
C PRO A 639 9.37 -29.22 -36.06
N VAL A 640 8.70 -28.07 -36.15
CA VAL A 640 7.32 -27.94 -36.65
C VAL A 640 7.22 -26.96 -37.82
N ALA A 641 8.35 -26.43 -38.31
CA ALA A 641 8.39 -25.32 -39.26
C ALA A 641 7.69 -25.64 -40.58
N ALA A 642 7.97 -26.80 -41.16
CA ALA A 642 7.35 -27.24 -42.41
C ALA A 642 5.83 -27.43 -42.28
N GLU A 643 5.39 -28.03 -41.17
CA GLU A 643 3.96 -28.29 -40.91
C GLU A 643 3.19 -27.01 -40.55
N ALA A 644 3.84 -26.08 -39.85
CA ALA A 644 3.29 -24.77 -39.51
C ALA A 644 3.42 -23.75 -40.66
N GLY A 645 4.21 -24.02 -41.70
CA GLY A 645 4.49 -23.10 -42.79
C GLY A 645 5.31 -21.88 -42.35
N LEU A 646 6.38 -22.12 -41.57
CA LEU A 646 7.27 -21.10 -40.99
C LEU A 646 8.70 -21.17 -41.56
N ASP A 647 8.98 -21.97 -42.59
CA ASP A 647 10.33 -22.17 -43.11
C ASP A 647 11.03 -20.87 -43.55
N GLU A 648 10.35 -20.00 -44.32
CA GLU A 648 10.95 -18.73 -44.74
C GLU A 648 11.14 -17.76 -43.56
N THR A 649 10.23 -17.75 -42.59
CA THR A 649 10.36 -16.97 -41.35
C THR A 649 11.60 -17.39 -40.57
N LEU A 650 11.83 -18.70 -40.38
CA LEU A 650 13.02 -19.20 -39.69
C LEU A 650 14.30 -19.01 -40.50
N LYS A 651 14.24 -19.05 -41.84
CA LYS A 651 15.37 -18.76 -42.72
C LYS A 651 15.81 -17.29 -42.64
N HIS A 652 14.87 -16.35 -42.53
CA HIS A 652 15.19 -14.95 -42.26
C HIS A 652 15.90 -14.79 -40.91
N ALA A 653 15.40 -15.47 -39.88
CA ALA A 653 16.02 -15.45 -38.56
C ALA A 653 17.44 -16.08 -38.57
N HIS A 654 17.61 -17.19 -39.28
CA HIS A 654 18.90 -17.82 -39.50
C HIS A 654 19.90 -16.88 -40.18
N THR A 655 19.44 -16.17 -41.22
CA THR A 655 20.24 -15.18 -41.95
C THR A 655 20.64 -14.01 -41.05
N HIS A 656 19.74 -13.55 -40.18
CA HIS A 656 20.04 -12.51 -39.22
C HIS A 656 21.12 -12.94 -38.23
N LEU A 657 20.96 -14.09 -37.57
CA LEU A 657 21.94 -14.64 -36.62
C LEU A 657 23.30 -14.87 -37.27
N PHE A 658 23.34 -15.36 -38.51
CA PHE A 658 24.57 -15.48 -39.29
C PHE A 658 25.29 -14.13 -39.41
N GLY A 659 24.54 -13.06 -39.65
CA GLY A 659 25.05 -11.69 -39.73
C GLY A 659 25.62 -11.14 -38.42
N GLN A 660 25.28 -11.73 -37.27
CA GLN A 660 25.75 -11.29 -35.95
C GLN A 660 27.13 -11.82 -35.55
N ILE A 661 27.69 -12.77 -36.31
CA ILE A 661 29.05 -13.29 -36.07
C ILE A 661 30.10 -12.24 -36.46
N GLU A 662 30.77 -11.66 -35.46
CA GLU A 662 31.80 -10.63 -35.63
C GLU A 662 33.06 -11.15 -36.35
N SER A 663 33.98 -10.25 -36.68
CA SER A 663 35.23 -10.61 -37.37
C SER A 663 36.17 -11.47 -36.52
N ASP A 664 36.04 -11.42 -35.19
CA ASP A 664 36.72 -12.32 -34.24
C ASP A 664 35.92 -13.60 -33.95
N GLY A 665 34.74 -13.73 -34.54
CA GLY A 665 33.83 -14.86 -34.37
C GLY A 665 32.95 -14.77 -33.13
N LEU A 666 33.10 -13.78 -32.26
CA LEU A 666 32.26 -13.64 -31.07
C LEU A 666 30.89 -13.04 -31.43
N VAL A 667 29.93 -13.22 -30.53
CA VAL A 667 28.57 -12.70 -30.67
C VAL A 667 28.20 -11.92 -29.40
N ARG A 668 27.44 -10.85 -29.60
CA ARG A 668 26.92 -10.01 -28.52
C ARG A 668 25.41 -10.18 -28.40
N TYR A 669 24.93 -10.06 -27.17
CA TYR A 669 23.52 -10.04 -26.85
C TYR A 669 22.68 -9.04 -27.68
N HIS A 670 23.02 -7.74 -27.77
CA HIS A 670 22.28 -6.77 -28.59
C HIS A 670 22.68 -6.76 -30.09
N GLY A 671 23.45 -7.76 -30.53
CA GLY A 671 24.01 -7.81 -31.88
C GLY A 671 25.21 -6.89 -32.08
N ARG A 672 25.62 -6.73 -33.35
CA ARG A 672 26.89 -6.09 -33.70
C ARG A 672 26.96 -4.61 -33.34
N PRO A 673 28.15 -4.08 -33.00
CA PRO A 673 28.34 -2.67 -32.67
C PRO A 673 27.96 -1.69 -33.79
N ASP A 674 28.05 -2.11 -35.05
CA ASP A 674 27.72 -1.33 -36.24
C ASP A 674 26.24 -1.47 -36.69
N SER A 675 25.42 -2.19 -35.91
CA SER A 675 24.01 -2.40 -36.23
C SER A 675 23.19 -1.11 -36.04
N PRO A 676 22.27 -0.78 -36.98
CA PRO A 676 21.36 0.35 -36.86
C PRO A 676 20.36 0.21 -35.70
N THR A 677 20.24 -0.97 -35.07
CA THR A 677 19.39 -1.21 -33.90
C THR A 677 19.99 -0.68 -32.60
N ILE A 678 21.31 -0.52 -32.52
CA ILE A 678 21.99 -0.15 -31.26
C ILE A 678 21.53 1.21 -30.72
N PRO A 679 21.37 2.30 -31.52
CA PRO A 679 20.95 3.58 -30.96
C PRO A 679 19.52 3.62 -30.43
N SER A 680 18.65 2.71 -30.88
CA SER A 680 17.20 2.77 -30.64
C SER A 680 16.64 1.61 -29.80
N LEU A 681 17.29 0.45 -29.83
CA LEU A 681 16.77 -0.81 -29.28
C LEU A 681 17.80 -1.56 -28.42
N GLY A 682 18.93 -0.92 -28.06
CA GLY A 682 19.95 -1.55 -27.24
C GLY A 682 21.13 -0.65 -26.92
N CYS A 683 22.27 -1.28 -26.67
CA CYS A 683 23.57 -0.64 -26.50
C CYS A 683 24.65 -1.66 -26.84
N ILE A 684 25.86 -1.20 -27.20
CA ILE A 684 26.99 -2.11 -27.41
C ILE A 684 27.29 -2.80 -26.08
N ILE A 685 27.19 -4.12 -26.05
CA ILE A 685 27.46 -4.94 -24.87
C ILE A 685 28.64 -5.87 -25.13
N THR A 686 29.41 -6.21 -24.10
CA THR A 686 30.52 -7.18 -24.21
C THR A 686 30.05 -8.52 -24.80
N PRO A 687 30.84 -9.21 -25.64
CA PRO A 687 30.48 -10.53 -26.13
C PRO A 687 30.44 -11.56 -25.01
N ASP A 688 29.60 -12.56 -25.15
CA ASP A 688 29.36 -13.56 -24.13
C ASP A 688 29.33 -14.99 -24.70
N ALA A 689 29.51 -15.95 -23.81
CA ALA A 689 29.56 -17.37 -24.13
C ALA A 689 28.19 -17.92 -24.55
N ASP A 690 27.08 -17.30 -24.12
CA ASP A 690 25.73 -17.79 -24.34
C ASP A 690 25.30 -17.56 -25.79
N ASP A 691 25.29 -16.30 -26.20
CA ASP A 691 24.91 -15.87 -27.54
C ASP A 691 25.92 -16.39 -28.57
N THR A 692 27.21 -16.45 -28.22
CA THR A 692 28.23 -17.07 -29.08
C THR A 692 27.89 -18.55 -29.31
N ALA A 693 27.62 -19.33 -28.27
CA ALA A 693 27.31 -20.75 -28.42
C ALA A 693 25.99 -20.98 -29.19
N LEU A 694 24.94 -20.23 -28.86
CA LEU A 694 23.63 -20.32 -29.50
C LEU A 694 23.72 -20.04 -31.01
N VAL A 695 24.36 -18.93 -31.39
CA VAL A 695 24.48 -18.53 -32.80
C VAL A 695 25.41 -19.46 -33.58
N TRP A 696 26.55 -19.86 -33.02
CA TRP A 696 27.45 -20.78 -33.72
C TRP A 696 26.82 -22.15 -33.99
N ARG A 697 26.02 -22.67 -33.06
CA ARG A 697 25.29 -23.93 -33.24
C ARG A 697 24.27 -23.83 -34.39
N ILE A 698 23.60 -22.69 -34.53
CA ILE A 698 22.55 -22.49 -35.53
C ILE A 698 23.15 -22.10 -36.89
N ALA A 699 24.05 -21.12 -36.93
CA ALA A 699 24.48 -20.41 -38.14
C ALA A 699 26.00 -20.45 -38.42
N GLY A 700 26.82 -21.04 -37.55
CA GLY A 700 28.29 -20.94 -37.64
C GLY A 700 28.96 -21.69 -38.81
N ARG A 701 28.29 -22.68 -39.41
CA ARG A 701 28.88 -23.64 -40.39
C ARG A 701 29.49 -23.03 -41.66
N SER A 702 29.19 -21.76 -41.97
CA SER A 702 29.75 -21.07 -43.15
C SER A 702 30.90 -20.11 -42.80
N ARG A 703 31.42 -20.18 -41.56
CA ARG A 703 32.53 -19.35 -41.03
C ARG A 703 33.58 -20.21 -40.32
N ASP A 704 33.83 -21.42 -40.81
CA ASP A 704 34.76 -22.39 -40.18
C ASP A 704 36.18 -21.83 -39.96
N ASP A 705 36.58 -20.82 -40.73
CA ASP A 705 37.83 -20.08 -40.57
C ASP A 705 37.96 -19.37 -39.21
N LEU A 706 36.84 -19.04 -38.56
CA LEU A 706 36.77 -18.38 -37.26
C LEU A 706 36.52 -19.33 -36.09
N LEU A 707 36.24 -20.61 -36.35
CA LEU A 707 35.89 -21.58 -35.30
C LEU A 707 37.05 -21.79 -34.30
N ALA A 708 38.27 -21.96 -34.80
CA ALA A 708 39.43 -22.18 -33.94
C ALA A 708 39.76 -20.98 -33.03
N PRO A 709 39.73 -19.72 -33.51
CA PRO A 709 39.73 -18.53 -32.65
C PRO A 709 38.65 -18.55 -31.56
N VAL A 710 37.39 -18.84 -31.90
CA VAL A 710 36.26 -18.86 -30.95
C VAL A 710 36.47 -19.90 -29.85
N LEU A 711 36.85 -21.13 -30.21
CA LEU A 711 37.12 -22.19 -29.23
C LEU A 711 38.28 -21.83 -28.30
N ARG A 712 39.34 -21.18 -28.82
CA ARG A 712 40.44 -20.67 -27.98
C ARG A 712 39.97 -19.58 -27.02
N THR A 713 39.13 -18.65 -27.48
CA THR A 713 38.57 -17.60 -26.62
C THR A 713 37.70 -18.21 -25.51
N LEU A 714 36.74 -19.07 -25.83
CA LEU A 714 35.93 -19.78 -24.83
C LEU A 714 36.81 -20.50 -23.81
N LYS A 715 37.81 -21.26 -24.28
CA LYS A 715 38.74 -22.00 -23.40
C LYS A 715 39.52 -21.07 -22.45
N SER A 716 39.87 -19.87 -22.90
CA SER A 716 40.57 -18.88 -22.06
C SER A 716 39.72 -18.33 -20.90
N TYR A 717 38.39 -18.44 -21.00
CA TYR A 717 37.42 -18.08 -19.97
C TYR A 717 36.83 -19.30 -19.24
N GLN A 718 37.50 -20.46 -19.31
CA GLN A 718 37.14 -21.62 -18.52
C GLN A 718 37.64 -21.48 -17.09
N THR A 719 36.79 -21.78 -16.11
CA THR A 719 37.09 -21.77 -14.69
C THR A 719 37.83 -23.05 -14.27
N PRO A 720 38.55 -23.05 -13.13
CA PRO A 720 39.29 -24.22 -12.66
C PRO A 720 38.43 -25.48 -12.44
N ASP A 721 37.16 -25.31 -12.14
CA ASP A 721 36.15 -26.37 -11.97
C ASP A 721 35.55 -26.87 -13.30
N GLY A 722 35.95 -26.27 -14.43
CA GLY A 722 35.64 -26.74 -15.78
C GLY A 722 34.44 -26.06 -16.44
N LEU A 723 33.79 -25.09 -15.79
CA LEU A 723 32.68 -24.30 -16.34
C LEU A 723 33.22 -23.11 -17.17
N PHE A 724 32.38 -22.51 -17.99
CA PHE A 724 32.72 -21.32 -18.77
C PHE A 724 32.09 -20.08 -18.15
N ARG A 725 32.89 -19.00 -18.06
CA ARG A 725 32.41 -17.67 -17.65
C ARG A 725 31.48 -17.09 -18.70
N THR A 726 30.55 -16.24 -18.28
CA THR A 726 29.55 -15.62 -19.17
C THR A 726 30.20 -14.64 -20.14
N TRP A 727 30.96 -13.65 -19.65
CA TRP A 727 31.52 -12.59 -20.48
C TRP A 727 32.91 -12.95 -21.01
N LEU A 728 33.14 -12.72 -22.30
CA LEU A 728 34.37 -13.09 -23.04
C LEU A 728 35.35 -11.91 -23.18
N ALA A 729 35.42 -11.07 -22.15
CA ALA A 729 36.39 -9.98 -22.05
C ALA A 729 36.95 -9.86 -20.62
N PRO A 730 38.14 -9.25 -20.43
CA PRO A 730 38.59 -8.88 -19.11
C PRO A 730 37.72 -7.73 -18.57
N LEU A 731 37.61 -7.63 -17.24
CA LEU A 731 36.69 -6.74 -16.55
C LEU A 731 36.88 -5.25 -16.93
N ASP A 732 38.12 -4.83 -17.18
CA ASP A 732 38.48 -3.48 -17.61
C ASP A 732 37.99 -3.12 -19.03
N LYS A 733 37.54 -4.12 -19.80
CA LYS A 733 36.99 -3.97 -21.15
C LYS A 733 35.48 -4.19 -21.22
N TYR A 734 34.78 -4.25 -20.09
CA TYR A 734 33.33 -4.40 -20.09
C TYR A 734 32.66 -3.15 -20.64
N VAL A 735 31.73 -3.35 -21.57
CA VAL A 735 30.93 -2.29 -22.18
C VAL A 735 29.46 -2.56 -21.88
N SER A 736 28.77 -1.54 -21.34
CA SER A 736 27.33 -1.55 -21.05
C SER A 736 26.80 -2.74 -20.23
N ILE A 737 27.63 -3.31 -19.36
CA ILE A 737 27.24 -4.33 -18.38
C ILE A 737 27.06 -3.66 -17.01
N ASP A 738 25.98 -4.00 -16.31
CA ASP A 738 25.81 -3.75 -14.88
C ASP A 738 26.08 -5.06 -14.13
N PRO A 739 27.34 -5.34 -13.74
CA PRO A 739 27.71 -6.61 -13.11
C PRO A 739 27.06 -6.76 -11.75
N GLY A 740 26.68 -7.99 -11.39
CA GLY A 740 26.25 -8.32 -10.05
C GLY A 740 27.43 -8.53 -9.09
N LYS A 741 27.16 -9.27 -8.01
CA LYS A 741 28.11 -9.54 -6.93
C LYS A 741 29.34 -10.30 -7.42
N GLU A 742 29.16 -11.25 -8.33
CA GLU A 742 30.24 -11.81 -9.15
C GLU A 742 30.18 -11.09 -10.50
N PRO A 743 31.17 -10.24 -10.86
CA PRO A 743 31.22 -9.58 -12.15
C PRO A 743 31.17 -10.49 -13.39
N ASN A 744 31.64 -11.72 -13.32
CA ASN A 744 31.65 -12.67 -14.43
C ASN A 744 31.23 -14.08 -13.98
N PRO A 745 29.96 -14.33 -13.65
CA PRO A 745 29.54 -15.64 -13.16
C PRO A 745 29.56 -16.68 -14.29
N SER A 746 29.65 -17.96 -13.91
CA SER A 746 29.17 -19.05 -14.75
C SER A 746 27.71 -19.35 -14.39
N ASP A 747 26.88 -19.62 -15.39
CA ASP A 747 25.47 -19.97 -15.22
C ASP A 747 25.16 -21.35 -15.81
N ILE A 748 24.36 -22.15 -15.11
CA ILE A 748 24.01 -23.53 -15.48
C ILE A 748 23.37 -23.61 -16.87
N THR A 749 22.42 -22.73 -17.20
CA THR A 749 21.72 -22.77 -18.48
C THR A 749 22.65 -22.36 -19.62
N ILE A 750 23.50 -21.36 -19.39
CA ILE A 750 24.56 -20.96 -20.34
C ILE A 750 25.48 -22.15 -20.62
N GLN A 751 25.86 -22.93 -19.59
CA GLN A 751 26.65 -24.13 -19.80
C GLN A 751 25.94 -25.17 -20.66
N MET A 752 24.60 -25.29 -20.58
CA MET A 752 23.84 -26.18 -21.46
C MET A 752 23.94 -25.73 -22.92
N HIS A 753 23.88 -24.43 -23.20
CA HIS A 753 24.06 -23.90 -24.54
C HIS A 753 25.48 -24.13 -25.07
N VAL A 754 26.51 -23.86 -24.26
CA VAL A 754 27.91 -24.15 -24.59
C VAL A 754 28.13 -25.65 -24.81
N LEU A 755 27.53 -26.51 -23.98
CA LEU A 755 27.60 -27.97 -24.13
C LEU A 755 27.02 -28.42 -25.48
N MET A 756 25.85 -27.91 -25.87
CA MET A 756 25.22 -28.23 -27.15
C MET A 756 26.05 -27.75 -28.34
N PHE A 757 26.71 -26.60 -28.22
CA PHE A 757 27.64 -26.12 -29.25
C PHE A 757 28.87 -27.03 -29.34
N LEU A 758 29.55 -27.29 -28.22
CA LEU A 758 30.74 -28.13 -28.17
C LEU A 758 30.45 -29.57 -28.64
N ASP A 759 29.28 -30.14 -28.39
CA ASP A 759 28.95 -31.48 -28.88
C ASP A 759 29.03 -31.57 -30.42
N GLY A 760 28.72 -30.48 -31.11
CA GLY A 760 28.78 -30.39 -32.57
C GLY A 760 30.19 -30.21 -33.15
N VAL A 761 31.17 -29.72 -32.36
CA VAL A 761 32.48 -29.28 -32.87
C VAL A 761 33.70 -29.81 -32.10
N ASP A 762 33.55 -30.17 -30.82
CA ASP A 762 34.57 -30.70 -29.91
C ASP A 762 33.92 -31.57 -28.81
N ARG A 763 33.53 -32.79 -29.18
CA ARG A 763 32.89 -33.77 -28.28
C ARG A 763 33.69 -34.07 -26.99
N PRO A 764 35.03 -34.24 -27.02
CA PRO A 764 35.80 -34.40 -25.79
C PRO A 764 35.61 -33.26 -24.80
N SER A 765 35.65 -32.00 -25.25
CA SER A 765 35.37 -30.84 -24.40
C SER A 765 33.93 -30.80 -23.93
N ALA A 766 32.96 -31.18 -24.76
CA ALA A 766 31.56 -31.31 -24.38
C ALA A 766 31.37 -32.32 -23.23
N ARG A 767 32.01 -33.50 -23.33
CA ARG A 767 31.95 -34.52 -22.27
C ARG A 767 32.56 -34.03 -20.96
N ALA A 768 33.70 -33.34 -21.02
CA ALA A 768 34.32 -32.75 -19.84
C ALA A 768 33.43 -31.67 -19.19
N LEU A 769 32.77 -30.83 -20.00
CA LEU A 769 31.82 -29.83 -19.51
C LEU A 769 30.59 -30.47 -18.87
N PHE A 770 30.05 -31.54 -19.45
CA PHE A 770 28.93 -32.28 -18.86
C PHE A 770 29.26 -32.80 -17.45
N GLU A 771 30.45 -33.39 -17.26
CA GLU A 771 30.89 -33.85 -15.93
C GLU A 771 31.03 -32.70 -14.93
N ALA A 772 31.54 -31.55 -15.37
CA ALA A 772 31.60 -30.33 -14.54
C ALA A 772 30.18 -29.83 -14.18
N LEU A 773 29.28 -29.81 -15.16
CA LEU A 773 27.91 -29.36 -15.00
C LEU A 773 27.14 -30.22 -13.98
N GLN A 774 27.31 -31.55 -14.01
CA GLN A 774 26.70 -32.46 -13.03
C GLN A 774 27.12 -32.15 -11.59
N ARG A 775 28.37 -31.70 -11.36
CA ARG A 775 28.85 -31.30 -10.02
C ARG A 775 28.33 -29.92 -9.59
N ALA A 776 28.10 -29.04 -10.54
CA ALA A 776 27.70 -27.65 -10.31
C ALA A 776 26.18 -27.45 -10.20
N ILE A 777 25.38 -28.35 -10.76
CA ILE A 777 23.94 -28.14 -10.98
C ILE A 777 23.10 -27.88 -9.71
N THR A 778 23.53 -28.38 -8.57
CA THR A 778 22.85 -28.18 -7.27
C THR A 778 23.33 -26.94 -6.52
N GLN A 779 24.34 -26.23 -7.03
CA GLN A 779 24.96 -25.09 -6.37
C GLN A 779 24.27 -23.80 -6.79
N ASP A 780 23.65 -23.10 -5.83
CA ASP A 780 22.90 -21.87 -6.08
C ASP A 780 23.74 -20.74 -6.69
N SER A 781 25.06 -20.75 -6.47
CA SER A 781 25.99 -19.76 -7.04
C SER A 781 26.08 -19.80 -8.57
N HIS A 782 25.67 -20.90 -9.20
CA HIS A 782 25.66 -21.05 -10.66
C HIS A 782 24.26 -20.86 -11.28
N TRP A 783 23.25 -20.50 -10.48
CA TRP A 783 21.91 -20.16 -10.96
C TRP A 783 21.73 -18.64 -10.93
N VAL A 784 22.26 -17.94 -11.93
CA VAL A 784 22.34 -16.48 -11.94
C VAL A 784 21.26 -15.86 -12.80
N TYR A 785 21.21 -16.17 -14.09
CA TYR A 785 20.29 -15.54 -15.04
C TYR A 785 18.94 -16.24 -15.12
N TYR A 786 18.86 -17.47 -14.61
CA TYR A 786 17.67 -18.33 -14.67
C TYR A 786 17.12 -18.71 -13.29
N ASN A 787 17.59 -18.06 -12.22
CA ASN A 787 17.21 -18.35 -10.83
C ASN A 787 15.68 -18.38 -10.61
N LYS A 788 14.96 -17.45 -11.26
CA LYS A 788 13.49 -17.33 -11.23
C LYS A 788 12.81 -17.69 -12.56
N ALA A 789 13.55 -18.16 -13.56
CA ALA A 789 13.06 -18.37 -14.92
C ALA A 789 13.32 -19.83 -15.38
N PRO A 790 12.48 -20.80 -14.98
CA PRO A 790 12.75 -22.22 -15.18
C PRO A 790 12.52 -22.70 -16.62
N LEU A 791 11.92 -21.89 -17.50
CA LEU A 791 11.41 -22.34 -18.80
C LEU A 791 12.53 -22.83 -19.73
N VAL A 792 13.57 -22.01 -19.92
CA VAL A 792 14.71 -22.35 -20.78
C VAL A 792 15.49 -23.54 -20.21
N PRO A 793 15.85 -23.59 -18.90
CA PRO A 793 16.44 -24.79 -18.30
C PRO A 793 15.65 -26.07 -18.60
N LEU A 794 14.32 -26.05 -18.48
CA LEU A 794 13.46 -27.21 -18.71
C LEU A 794 13.48 -27.71 -20.15
N LEU A 795 13.50 -26.78 -21.11
CA LEU A 795 13.65 -27.11 -22.53
C LEU A 795 15.04 -27.69 -22.80
N ARG A 796 16.09 -27.04 -22.30
CA ARG A 796 17.48 -27.49 -22.48
C ARG A 796 17.79 -28.82 -21.84
N GLN A 797 17.19 -29.13 -20.69
CA GLN A 797 17.29 -30.46 -20.09
C GLN A 797 16.86 -31.55 -21.08
N GLY A 798 15.75 -31.32 -21.81
CA GLY A 798 15.28 -32.22 -22.86
C GLY A 798 16.24 -32.30 -24.05
N ASP A 799 16.76 -31.16 -24.50
CA ASP A 799 17.69 -31.08 -25.63
C ASP A 799 19.02 -31.79 -25.36
N VAL A 800 19.67 -31.52 -24.22
CA VAL A 800 20.95 -32.15 -23.87
C VAL A 800 20.80 -33.65 -23.60
N ARG A 801 19.65 -34.09 -23.08
CA ARG A 801 19.33 -35.51 -22.93
C ARG A 801 19.31 -36.21 -24.29
N LYS A 802 18.69 -35.62 -25.31
CA LYS A 802 18.66 -36.16 -26.68
C LYS A 802 20.04 -36.27 -27.32
N LEU A 803 20.97 -35.41 -26.91
CA LEU A 803 22.38 -35.47 -27.33
C LEU A 803 23.21 -36.50 -26.53
N GLY A 804 22.61 -37.22 -25.57
CA GLY A 804 23.30 -38.24 -24.78
C GLY A 804 23.91 -37.72 -23.46
N TYR A 805 23.48 -36.53 -23.00
CA TYR A 805 23.91 -35.91 -21.75
C TYR A 805 22.72 -35.82 -20.78
N PRO A 806 22.38 -36.89 -20.03
CA PRO A 806 21.22 -36.92 -19.15
C PRO A 806 21.46 -36.07 -17.89
N LEU A 807 21.10 -34.79 -17.97
CA LEU A 807 21.17 -33.85 -16.88
C LEU A 807 19.81 -33.80 -16.15
N GLU A 808 19.82 -33.70 -14.83
CA GLU A 808 18.60 -33.59 -14.01
C GLU A 808 18.59 -32.28 -13.24
N LEU A 809 17.57 -31.45 -13.50
CA LEU A 809 17.36 -30.21 -12.79
C LEU A 809 16.92 -30.47 -11.35
N PRO A 810 17.46 -29.73 -10.37
CA PRO A 810 17.00 -29.82 -8.99
C PRO A 810 15.50 -29.47 -8.88
N PRO A 811 14.73 -30.10 -7.95
CA PRO A 811 13.30 -29.82 -7.81
C PRO A 811 12.96 -28.33 -7.62
N GLY A 812 13.83 -27.58 -6.90
CA GLY A 812 13.69 -26.14 -6.70
C GLY A 812 13.88 -25.28 -7.96
N ARG A 813 14.36 -25.87 -9.07
CA ARG A 813 14.63 -25.23 -10.37
C ARG A 813 13.61 -25.58 -11.45
N ILE A 814 12.63 -26.44 -11.13
CA ILE A 814 11.56 -26.86 -12.04
C ILE A 814 10.30 -25.99 -11.84
N GLY A 815 10.06 -25.53 -10.60
CA GLY A 815 8.93 -24.68 -10.27
C GLY A 815 9.17 -23.19 -10.53
N THR A 816 8.11 -22.38 -10.44
CA THR A 816 8.19 -20.92 -10.52
C THR A 816 7.46 -20.27 -9.35
N SER A 817 8.08 -19.23 -8.78
CA SER A 817 7.44 -18.32 -7.82
C SER A 817 6.86 -17.07 -8.49
N VAL A 818 7.06 -16.92 -9.80
CA VAL A 818 6.64 -15.75 -10.57
C VAL A 818 5.18 -15.93 -10.98
N LEU A 819 4.35 -14.92 -10.66
CA LEU A 819 2.90 -15.01 -10.81
C LEU A 819 2.51 -15.33 -12.27
N GLY A 820 1.63 -16.31 -12.43
CA GLY A 820 1.07 -16.72 -13.71
C GLY A 820 2.05 -17.38 -14.69
N GLN A 821 3.26 -17.74 -14.26
CA GLN A 821 4.23 -18.46 -15.11
C GLN A 821 4.03 -19.99 -15.11
N LYS A 822 3.17 -20.52 -14.22
CA LYS A 822 2.88 -21.96 -14.11
C LYS A 822 2.39 -22.61 -15.42
N PRO A 823 1.46 -22.00 -16.20
CA PRO A 823 1.05 -22.56 -17.49
C PRO A 823 2.22 -22.75 -18.47
N TRP A 824 3.22 -21.86 -18.44
CA TRP A 824 4.40 -21.95 -19.30
C TRP A 824 5.39 -23.03 -18.86
N VAL A 825 5.54 -23.21 -17.55
CA VAL A 825 6.29 -24.35 -16.98
C VAL A 825 5.66 -25.66 -17.44
N ASP A 826 4.34 -25.78 -17.35
CA ASP A 826 3.61 -26.97 -17.77
C ASP A 826 3.77 -27.23 -19.27
N ALA A 827 3.71 -26.19 -20.11
CA ALA A 827 3.95 -26.31 -21.55
C ALA A 827 5.37 -26.83 -21.86
N CYS A 828 6.40 -26.31 -21.18
CA CYS A 828 7.78 -26.77 -21.35
C CYS A 828 7.96 -28.22 -20.88
N MET A 829 7.35 -28.60 -19.76
CA MET A 829 7.37 -29.97 -19.25
C MET A 829 6.72 -30.93 -20.25
N PHE A 830 5.57 -30.58 -20.82
CA PHE A 830 4.93 -31.39 -21.85
C PHE A 830 5.80 -31.52 -23.10
N ILE A 831 6.48 -30.46 -23.55
CA ILE A 831 7.39 -30.54 -24.70
C ILE A 831 8.58 -31.45 -24.42
N SER A 832 9.18 -31.34 -23.24
CA SER A 832 10.35 -32.12 -22.82
C SER A 832 10.02 -33.54 -22.31
N SER A 833 8.73 -33.91 -22.22
CA SER A 833 8.32 -35.24 -21.76
C SER A 833 8.56 -36.32 -22.81
N ASP A 834 9.09 -37.45 -22.34
CA ASP A 834 9.25 -38.74 -23.03
C ASP A 834 8.32 -39.82 -22.41
N SER A 835 7.23 -39.42 -21.74
CA SER A 835 6.33 -40.32 -21.01
C SER A 835 5.74 -41.43 -21.87
N ALA A 836 5.58 -42.61 -21.26
CA ALA A 836 4.89 -43.75 -21.87
C ALA A 836 3.36 -43.55 -21.96
N ASP A 837 2.77 -42.68 -21.12
CA ASP A 837 1.34 -42.33 -21.15
C ASP A 837 1.09 -41.07 -22.00
N GLN A 838 1.32 -41.20 -23.31
CA GLN A 838 1.13 -40.10 -24.26
C GLN A 838 -0.35 -39.67 -24.36
N ALA A 839 -1.28 -40.58 -24.09
CA ALA A 839 -2.72 -40.33 -24.15
C ALA A 839 -3.20 -39.45 -22.98
N GLY A 840 -2.78 -39.74 -21.75
CA GLY A 840 -3.08 -38.92 -20.57
C GLY A 840 -2.45 -37.53 -20.66
N GLU A 841 -1.20 -37.44 -21.13
CA GLU A 841 -0.54 -36.15 -21.37
C GLU A 841 -1.24 -35.33 -22.46
N ALA A 842 -1.69 -35.96 -23.55
CA ALA A 842 -2.41 -35.27 -24.62
C ALA A 842 -3.71 -34.63 -24.13
N ALA A 843 -4.42 -35.26 -23.19
CA ALA A 843 -5.62 -34.69 -22.56
C ALA A 843 -5.30 -33.47 -21.69
N ALA A 844 -4.25 -33.54 -20.87
CA ALA A 844 -3.80 -32.41 -20.05
C ALA A 844 -3.26 -31.24 -20.90
N ALA A 845 -2.46 -31.54 -21.93
CA ALA A 845 -1.96 -30.56 -22.89
C ALA A 845 -3.11 -29.87 -23.64
N ARG A 846 -4.18 -30.60 -23.99
CA ARG A 846 -5.38 -30.02 -24.64
C ARG A 846 -6.07 -28.98 -23.75
N LEU A 847 -6.22 -29.25 -22.46
CA LEU A 847 -6.80 -28.29 -21.51
C LEU A 847 -5.93 -27.03 -21.39
N LEU A 848 -4.60 -27.22 -21.31
CA LEU A 848 -3.65 -26.11 -21.26
C LEU A 848 -3.72 -25.26 -22.53
N LEU A 849 -3.65 -25.87 -23.71
CA LEU A 849 -3.75 -25.18 -25.00
C LEU A 849 -5.06 -24.40 -25.12
N GLY A 850 -6.18 -24.98 -24.70
CA GLY A 850 -7.48 -24.31 -24.70
C GLY A 850 -7.49 -23.09 -23.78
N SER A 851 -6.90 -23.20 -22.60
CA SER A 851 -6.80 -22.08 -21.66
C SER A 851 -5.88 -20.95 -22.14
N LEU A 852 -4.81 -21.29 -22.87
CA LEU A 852 -3.86 -20.31 -23.42
C LEU A 852 -4.39 -19.62 -24.69
N ALA A 853 -5.18 -20.32 -25.50
CA ALA A 853 -5.82 -19.78 -26.71
C ALA A 853 -7.11 -18.98 -26.42
N ALA A 854 -7.70 -19.15 -25.22
CA ALA A 854 -8.91 -18.46 -24.82
C ALA A 854 -8.81 -16.93 -24.99
N ASP A 855 -9.95 -16.31 -25.31
CA ASP A 855 -10.08 -14.86 -25.51
C ASP A 855 -9.01 -14.27 -26.45
N GLN A 856 -8.73 -14.97 -27.56
CA GLN A 856 -7.72 -14.59 -28.55
C GLN A 856 -6.32 -14.42 -27.94
N PHE A 857 -5.87 -15.45 -27.23
CA PHE A 857 -4.57 -15.49 -26.55
C PHE A 857 -4.36 -14.37 -25.53
N SER A 858 -5.41 -14.00 -24.80
CA SER A 858 -5.32 -12.95 -23.77
C SER A 858 -4.27 -13.27 -22.69
N ALA A 859 -4.07 -14.55 -22.39
CA ALA A 859 -3.06 -15.03 -21.45
C ALA A 859 -1.62 -14.72 -21.90
N ILE A 860 -1.31 -14.86 -23.20
CA ILE A 860 0.02 -14.50 -23.73
C ILE A 860 0.25 -12.99 -23.61
N LYS A 861 -0.75 -12.19 -23.98
CA LYS A 861 -0.64 -10.71 -23.99
C LYS A 861 -0.53 -10.11 -22.58
N SER A 862 -1.19 -10.73 -21.61
CA SER A 862 -1.23 -10.22 -20.23
C SER A 862 -0.12 -10.79 -19.36
N ASN A 863 0.39 -11.98 -19.66
CA ASN A 863 1.48 -12.60 -18.92
C ASN A 863 2.32 -13.56 -19.80
N PRO A 864 3.14 -13.01 -20.71
CA PRO A 864 3.99 -13.81 -21.58
C PRO A 864 5.03 -14.64 -20.79
N PRO A 865 5.62 -15.66 -21.41
CA PRO A 865 6.74 -16.41 -20.83
C PRO A 865 7.89 -15.52 -20.34
N LEU A 866 8.34 -15.72 -19.10
CA LEU A 866 9.58 -15.19 -18.55
C LEU A 866 10.73 -16.11 -18.96
N LEU A 867 11.64 -15.61 -19.80
CA LEU A 867 12.71 -16.41 -20.38
C LEU A 867 13.95 -16.44 -19.48
N TYR A 868 14.35 -15.28 -18.97
CA TYR A 868 15.49 -15.09 -18.05
C TYR A 868 15.37 -13.73 -17.34
N HIS A 869 16.30 -13.47 -16.45
CA HIS A 869 16.51 -12.16 -15.83
C HIS A 869 18.00 -11.85 -15.82
N ASN A 870 18.38 -10.58 -15.67
CA ASN A 870 19.78 -10.26 -15.44
C ASN A 870 20.22 -10.69 -14.02
N ASP A 871 21.49 -10.52 -13.67
CA ASP A 871 21.93 -10.81 -12.31
C ASP A 871 21.15 -9.94 -11.30
N LEU A 872 20.32 -10.57 -10.46
CA LEU A 872 19.45 -9.86 -9.53
C LEU A 872 20.20 -9.14 -8.39
N THR A 873 21.52 -9.35 -8.30
CA THR A 873 22.41 -8.62 -7.39
C THR A 873 23.02 -7.35 -8.02
N ALA A 874 22.79 -7.11 -9.31
CA ALA A 874 23.17 -5.88 -10.01
C ALA A 874 22.35 -4.66 -9.54
N ARG A 875 22.76 -3.45 -9.93
CA ARG A 875 22.08 -2.20 -9.49
C ARG A 875 20.69 -2.07 -10.07
N ALA A 876 20.52 -2.43 -11.34
CA ALA A 876 19.24 -2.44 -12.04
C ALA A 876 18.79 -3.89 -12.25
N GLN A 877 17.66 -4.29 -11.67
CA GLN A 877 17.05 -5.59 -11.95
C GLN A 877 16.21 -5.52 -13.22
N ARG A 878 16.33 -6.54 -14.08
CA ARG A 878 15.59 -6.69 -15.33
C ARG A 878 15.11 -8.13 -15.50
N TYR A 879 13.87 -8.27 -15.94
CA TYR A 879 13.20 -9.54 -16.23
C TYR A 879 12.76 -9.53 -17.69
N TYR A 880 13.05 -10.60 -18.43
CA TYR A 880 12.92 -10.65 -19.88
C TYR A 880 11.83 -11.61 -20.33
N TRP A 881 10.88 -11.09 -21.11
CA TRP A 881 9.64 -11.74 -21.49
C TRP A 881 9.45 -11.72 -23.01
N SER A 882 8.69 -12.65 -23.54
CA SER A 882 8.36 -12.64 -24.98
C SER A 882 6.99 -13.21 -25.26
N GLU A 883 6.10 -12.38 -25.82
CA GLU A 883 4.82 -12.83 -26.37
C GLU A 883 5.05 -13.81 -27.54
N ASP A 884 5.99 -13.49 -28.43
CA ASP A 884 6.38 -14.31 -29.57
C ASP A 884 6.77 -15.73 -29.15
N PHE A 885 7.57 -15.85 -28.09
CA PHE A 885 7.93 -17.14 -27.53
C PHE A 885 6.71 -17.87 -26.96
N GLY A 886 5.74 -17.16 -26.38
CA GLY A 886 4.47 -17.74 -25.93
C GLY A 886 3.67 -18.34 -27.08
N TYR A 887 3.56 -17.62 -28.20
CA TYR A 887 2.89 -18.12 -29.41
C TYR A 887 3.63 -19.31 -30.03
N ALA A 888 4.96 -19.22 -30.11
CA ALA A 888 5.80 -20.30 -30.61
C ALA A 888 5.73 -21.57 -29.75
N LEU A 889 5.71 -21.40 -28.42
CA LEU A 889 5.59 -22.50 -27.45
C LEU A 889 4.22 -23.18 -27.57
N TRP A 890 3.16 -22.38 -27.74
CA TRP A 890 1.82 -22.88 -27.99
C TRP A 890 1.76 -23.69 -29.29
N LEU A 891 2.33 -23.16 -30.39
CA LEU A 891 2.40 -23.87 -31.68
C LEU A 891 3.15 -25.19 -31.55
N ARG A 892 4.34 -25.16 -30.93
CA ARG A 892 5.15 -26.35 -30.74
C ARG A 892 4.41 -27.44 -29.97
N LEU A 893 3.69 -27.05 -28.91
CA LEU A 893 2.88 -27.96 -28.11
C LEU A 893 1.65 -28.48 -28.88
N TYR A 894 0.98 -27.61 -29.64
CA TYR A 894 -0.15 -28.01 -30.49
C TYR A 894 0.25 -29.08 -31.50
N PHE A 895 1.32 -28.86 -32.28
CA PHE A 895 1.80 -29.84 -33.25
C PHE A 895 2.33 -31.13 -32.61
N LYS A 896 2.83 -31.09 -31.37
CA LYS A 896 3.23 -32.31 -30.64
C LYS A 896 2.04 -33.24 -30.37
N TYR A 897 0.86 -32.69 -30.07
CA TYR A 897 -0.29 -33.49 -29.61
C TYR A 897 -1.50 -33.51 -30.54
N ARG A 898 -1.49 -32.77 -31.66
CA ARG A 898 -2.65 -32.63 -32.56
C ARG A 898 -3.25 -33.94 -33.08
N ASP A 899 -2.42 -34.95 -33.27
CA ASP A 899 -2.86 -36.24 -33.83
C ASP A 899 -3.60 -37.10 -32.80
N PHE A 900 -3.40 -36.85 -31.50
CA PHE A 900 -4.13 -37.51 -30.41
C PHE A 900 -5.58 -37.00 -30.27
N TRP A 901 -5.96 -35.96 -31.01
CA TRP A 901 -7.29 -35.37 -30.93
C TRP A 901 -8.25 -35.84 -32.03
N ASN A 902 -7.79 -36.71 -32.95
CA ASN A 902 -8.63 -37.35 -33.98
C ASN A 902 -9.31 -38.64 -33.51
N THR A 903 -8.96 -39.19 -32.34
CA THR A 903 -9.62 -40.39 -31.81
C THR A 903 -10.86 -40.00 -31.01
N ASP A 904 -12.04 -40.18 -31.62
CA ASP A 904 -13.39 -40.12 -31.02
C ASP A 904 -13.65 -41.19 -29.92
N ALA A 905 -12.59 -41.70 -29.28
CA ALA A 905 -12.67 -42.84 -28.38
C ALA A 905 -11.76 -42.66 -27.17
N MET A 906 -12.11 -41.76 -26.26
CA MET A 906 -11.85 -41.99 -24.84
C MET A 906 -13.09 -41.62 -24.04
N LYS A 907 -13.96 -42.63 -23.88
CA LYS A 907 -14.95 -42.66 -22.81
C LYS A 907 -14.19 -42.52 -21.49
N VAL A 908 -14.36 -41.38 -20.83
CA VAL A 908 -13.99 -41.19 -19.43
C VAL A 908 -14.77 -42.21 -18.58
N PRO A 909 -14.13 -43.11 -17.81
CA PRO A 909 -14.84 -43.91 -16.82
C PRO A 909 -15.34 -42.97 -15.71
N ARG A 910 -16.60 -43.17 -15.31
CA ARG A 910 -17.29 -42.38 -14.29
C ARG A 910 -16.60 -42.36 -12.94
#